data_AF-A0A9P7RGN3-F1
#
_entry.id   AF-A0A9P7RGN3-F1
#
_cell.length_a   1.000
_cell.length_b   1.000
_cell.length_c   1.000
_cell.angle_alpha   90.00
_cell.angle_beta   90.00
_cell.angle_gamma   90.00
#
_symmetry.space_group_name_H-M   'P 1'
#
loop_
_entity.id
_entity.type
_entity.pdbx_description
1 polymer ?
#
loop_
_entity_poly.entity_id
_entity_poly.type
_entity_poly.pdbx_seq_one_letter_code
_entity_poly.pdbx_strand_id
1 'polypeptide(L)'
;MGTTALDSIKDITSGAAGGIAQVLIDLVKVRLQTQGGGGNALGLVRSIWTKEGPLAFYKGTLAPLLGVGACVSIQFGAFQFFRRRLEEYRGIYPADAKSNSKSLSLFDFYLVGGAAGLSNSIISGPIEHVRIRLQTQPSGVARLYSGPWDCVRKITQHSGMKGLYRGQVVTLFREFHGYGIWFAAYEGFLSMAMAWEGVKDRRDLASWKIAVCGGLAGEALWLGSHPLDVIKSKMQSDGFGGDQKYLTMRDAFRQTWREGRFRGLFRGLVPALLRAMPVSAGTFATAELTWVFDVQRNPLLHAVLKKTMYNHFCAGENRNEVTSTIAEIKRMGFRGAILTYAREIVVDNTTEEESGRGLKEMDPASEIESDAGIDAWREGVLETADMLSEGDILALKLTGAGAAVSEALTSRKPLPAQMESALSDVCSRAVERGARIFMDAEQISVQPGIDAVAIDLMRRFNTKERGAVVFNTYQAYLKSTPDTLAQHVALAHKDDFVLGIKLVRGAYISSEPRHMINDTKQATDDSYDSIARELLSQGYRDYGVPGGKSFPSIELFLATHNKDSVLKANELQQTRAKEGKALIRIQYGQLLGMADEVSFSLLQLADQRADAKGSDSDAPIEVYKCLSWGSLGDSPSTSLTLRPPPPPSDSRHLDGIPDNPPNMAAKGDKIEKIITRLQARIGEGQFYEAQQQTRVVAARYIKAANWPAAIDILYNVAQSLLKAEQGGSGGDLAVMLVDVFKQAELKPDAANKGKLLTLLRLFAAQEPTRKKFIGEIIAWSSKFGEYPAGDTDLHHVAGSLYAEEHDAYEAERHLVLGTKDSAEVLAKMEYVWYKEDDSHTAPLYAARAIFPYLLVGNVRAANTCYRLFASSLSDDNKGLGVQDVSSNSADLRIFPGLPLLNFLGLLLLAIQRGAPDAYKQLLAKYSPNISEVSAWSEALEIIAEMYFGISRPRQSNPLMDMMGSLFGGAGGGGAPQQRRPATRRVEAPAAEGLD
;
A
#
# COMPACT_ATOMS: atom_id res chain seq x y z
N MET A 1 -10.27 10.50 -11.52
CA MET A 1 -9.73 9.12 -11.45
C MET A 1 -10.13 8.53 -10.10
N GLY A 2 -11.25 7.83 -10.07
CA GLY A 2 -11.77 7.16 -8.88
C GLY A 2 -12.34 5.79 -9.26
N THR A 3 -11.52 4.91 -9.82
CA THR A 3 -11.83 3.47 -9.78
C THR A 3 -11.57 3.02 -8.35
N THR A 4 -12.60 2.54 -7.65
CA THR A 4 -12.45 2.05 -6.28
C THR A 4 -11.45 0.89 -6.26
N ALA A 5 -10.84 0.59 -5.10
CA ALA A 5 -10.01 -0.62 -4.96
C ALA A 5 -10.81 -1.89 -5.30
N LEU A 6 -12.13 -1.86 -5.05
CA LEU A 6 -13.10 -2.85 -5.48
C LEU A 6 -13.20 -2.92 -7.01
N ASP A 7 -13.26 -1.79 -7.73
CA ASP A 7 -13.28 -1.79 -9.20
C ASP A 7 -11.97 -2.31 -9.79
N SER A 8 -10.84 -1.98 -9.16
CA SER A 8 -9.54 -2.54 -9.56
C SER A 8 -9.48 -4.06 -9.31
N ILE A 9 -10.05 -4.55 -8.20
CA ILE A 9 -10.16 -5.99 -7.90
C ILE A 9 -11.14 -6.66 -8.87
N LYS A 10 -12.26 -6.01 -9.22
CA LYS A 10 -13.22 -6.47 -10.24
C LYS A 10 -12.56 -6.56 -11.61
N ASP A 11 -11.75 -5.59 -12.00
CA ASP A 11 -11.00 -5.56 -13.27
C ASP A 11 -9.91 -6.64 -13.31
N ILE A 12 -9.21 -6.86 -12.19
CA ILE A 12 -8.18 -7.91 -12.06
C ILE A 12 -8.81 -9.31 -12.08
N THR A 13 -9.94 -9.51 -11.39
CA THR A 13 -10.62 -10.82 -11.31
C THR A 13 -11.37 -11.16 -12.59
N SER A 14 -12.00 -10.19 -13.28
CA SER A 14 -12.57 -10.38 -14.61
C SER A 14 -11.48 -10.67 -15.66
N GLY A 15 -10.34 -9.98 -15.57
CA GLY A 15 -9.13 -10.30 -16.35
C GLY A 15 -8.58 -11.70 -16.07
N ALA A 16 -8.59 -12.14 -14.81
CA ALA A 16 -8.14 -13.48 -14.41
C ALA A 16 -9.12 -14.58 -14.89
N ALA A 17 -10.43 -14.39 -14.77
CA ALA A 17 -11.45 -15.33 -15.24
C ALA A 17 -11.45 -15.46 -16.77
N GLY A 18 -11.34 -14.34 -17.50
CA GLY A 18 -11.12 -14.34 -18.95
C GLY A 18 -9.81 -15.04 -19.33
N GLY A 19 -8.75 -14.84 -18.54
CA GLY A 19 -7.47 -15.53 -18.67
C GLY A 19 -7.54 -17.05 -18.43
N ILE A 20 -8.40 -17.52 -17.52
CA ILE A 20 -8.64 -18.95 -17.27
C ILE A 20 -9.41 -19.59 -18.45
N ALA A 21 -10.41 -18.91 -19.00
CA ALA A 21 -11.13 -19.38 -20.19
C ALA A 21 -10.24 -19.40 -21.45
N GLN A 22 -9.34 -18.41 -21.60
CA GLN A 22 -8.37 -18.30 -22.68
C GLN A 22 -7.44 -19.53 -22.81
N VAL A 23 -7.10 -20.13 -21.67
CA VAL A 23 -6.03 -21.12 -21.55
C VAL A 23 -6.32 -22.43 -22.28
N LEU A 24 -7.60 -22.85 -22.35
CA LEU A 24 -7.98 -24.14 -22.92
C LEU A 24 -7.69 -24.26 -24.43
N ILE A 25 -7.78 -23.15 -25.17
CA ILE A 25 -7.67 -23.14 -26.63
C ILE A 25 -6.25 -22.73 -27.09
N ASP A 26 -5.50 -22.00 -26.26
CA ASP A 26 -4.18 -21.43 -26.63
C ASP A 26 -3.09 -22.52 -26.83
N LEU A 27 -3.14 -23.61 -26.06
CA LEU A 27 -2.20 -24.74 -26.23
C LEU A 27 -2.31 -25.39 -27.62
N VAL A 28 -3.54 -25.54 -28.12
CA VAL A 28 -3.84 -26.17 -29.42
C VAL A 28 -3.30 -25.31 -30.56
N LYS A 29 -3.50 -23.99 -30.48
CA LYS A 29 -2.94 -23.00 -31.42
C LYS A 29 -1.41 -23.11 -31.48
N VAL A 30 -0.74 -22.98 -30.33
CA VAL A 30 0.73 -22.90 -30.27
C VAL A 30 1.38 -24.17 -30.80
N ARG A 31 0.83 -25.35 -30.51
CA ARG A 31 1.34 -26.63 -31.02
C ARG A 31 1.09 -26.81 -32.52
N LEU A 32 -0.04 -26.35 -33.07
CA LEU A 32 -0.29 -26.35 -34.51
C LEU A 32 0.65 -25.41 -35.28
N GLN A 33 1.11 -24.33 -34.65
CA GLN A 33 2.04 -23.37 -35.24
C GLN A 33 3.51 -23.88 -35.24
N THR A 34 3.86 -24.72 -34.28
CA THR A 34 5.26 -25.10 -33.99
C THR A 34 5.61 -26.55 -34.34
N GLN A 35 4.64 -27.48 -34.34
CA GLN A 35 4.86 -28.88 -34.71
C GLN A 35 4.48 -29.13 -36.17
N GLY A 36 5.45 -29.54 -37.00
CA GLY A 36 5.33 -29.67 -38.47
C GLY A 36 4.43 -30.80 -39.01
N GLY A 37 3.47 -31.32 -38.23
CA GLY A 37 2.57 -32.40 -38.67
C GLY A 37 1.32 -31.86 -39.38
N GLY A 38 0.93 -32.48 -40.50
CA GLY A 38 -0.27 -32.14 -41.29
C GLY A 38 -1.62 -32.48 -40.65
N GLY A 39 -1.76 -32.43 -39.32
CA GLY A 39 -2.98 -32.80 -38.59
C GLY A 39 -3.97 -31.64 -38.41
N ASN A 40 -5.27 -31.94 -38.49
CA ASN A 40 -6.35 -31.00 -38.16
C ASN A 40 -6.44 -30.73 -36.65
N ALA A 41 -6.93 -29.55 -36.26
CA ALA A 41 -7.04 -29.12 -34.85
C ALA A 41 -7.77 -30.12 -33.95
N LEU A 42 -8.84 -30.74 -34.45
CA LEU A 42 -9.60 -31.79 -33.74
C LEU A 42 -8.77 -33.05 -33.47
N GLY A 43 -7.89 -33.43 -34.40
CA GLY A 43 -6.97 -34.56 -34.22
C GLY A 43 -5.92 -34.29 -33.14
N LEU A 44 -5.43 -33.04 -33.07
CA LEU A 44 -4.50 -32.62 -32.03
C LEU A 44 -5.16 -32.57 -30.64
N VAL A 45 -6.38 -32.04 -30.53
CA VAL A 45 -7.17 -32.04 -29.29
C VAL A 45 -7.39 -33.46 -28.79
N ARG A 46 -7.83 -34.37 -29.67
CA ARG A 46 -8.01 -35.79 -29.32
C ARG A 46 -6.71 -36.42 -28.84
N SER A 47 -5.59 -36.15 -29.52
CA SER A 47 -4.27 -36.66 -29.11
C SER A 47 -3.83 -36.13 -27.75
N ILE A 48 -4.04 -34.84 -27.45
CA ILE A 48 -3.69 -34.24 -26.14
C ILE A 48 -4.53 -34.89 -25.04
N TRP A 49 -5.84 -35.00 -25.26
CA TRP A 49 -6.76 -35.61 -24.30
C TRP A 49 -6.40 -37.06 -24.00
N THR A 50 -6.15 -37.89 -25.02
CA THR A 50 -5.90 -39.32 -24.83
C THR A 50 -4.49 -39.64 -24.36
N LYS A 51 -3.47 -38.86 -24.77
CA LYS A 51 -2.05 -39.18 -24.47
C LYS A 51 -1.49 -38.39 -23.29
N GLU A 52 -2.00 -37.20 -23.00
CA GLU A 52 -1.46 -36.31 -21.97
C GLU A 52 -2.46 -35.99 -20.84
N GLY A 53 -3.73 -36.35 -21.02
CA GLY A 53 -4.80 -36.13 -20.06
C GLY A 53 -5.40 -34.70 -20.09
N PRO A 54 -6.55 -34.49 -19.43
CA PRO A 54 -7.29 -33.22 -19.46
C PRO A 54 -6.54 -32.05 -18.78
N LEU A 55 -5.67 -32.33 -17.82
CA LEU A 55 -4.85 -31.30 -17.18
C LEU A 55 -3.72 -30.77 -18.09
N ALA A 56 -3.44 -31.43 -19.22
CA ALA A 56 -2.43 -30.98 -20.16
C ALA A 56 -2.79 -29.65 -20.84
N PHE A 57 -4.10 -29.37 -21.01
CA PHE A 57 -4.60 -28.10 -21.54
C PHE A 57 -4.21 -26.89 -20.66
N TYR A 58 -3.87 -27.13 -19.39
CA TYR A 58 -3.45 -26.10 -18.44
C TYR A 58 -1.93 -25.95 -18.31
N LYS A 59 -1.12 -26.50 -19.24
CA LYS A 59 0.35 -26.35 -19.20
C LYS A 59 0.78 -24.94 -19.62
N GLY A 60 1.57 -24.28 -18.77
CA GLY A 60 2.14 -22.94 -19.04
C GLY A 60 1.24 -21.76 -18.69
N THR A 61 0.22 -21.97 -17.85
CA THR A 61 -0.89 -21.02 -17.60
C THR A 61 -0.68 -20.14 -16.38
N LEU A 62 0.15 -20.59 -15.44
CA LEU A 62 0.50 -19.86 -14.23
C LEU A 62 1.30 -18.58 -14.50
N ALA A 63 2.18 -18.60 -15.52
CA ALA A 63 3.01 -17.44 -15.87
C ALA A 63 2.20 -16.27 -16.47
N PRO A 64 1.21 -16.50 -17.36
CA PRO A 64 0.25 -15.48 -17.76
C PRO A 64 -0.56 -14.90 -16.59
N LEU A 65 -1.09 -15.73 -15.69
CA LEU A 65 -1.98 -15.26 -14.61
C LEU A 65 -1.32 -14.26 -13.64
N LEU A 66 -0.01 -14.38 -13.40
CA LEU A 66 0.75 -13.43 -12.56
C LEU A 66 1.15 -12.15 -13.32
N GLY A 67 1.22 -12.19 -14.66
CA GLY A 67 1.72 -11.08 -15.48
C GLY A 67 0.66 -10.26 -16.23
N VAL A 68 -0.57 -10.78 -16.37
CA VAL A 68 -1.64 -10.16 -17.17
C VAL A 68 -2.02 -8.78 -16.62
N GLY A 69 -2.22 -8.63 -15.30
CA GLY A 69 -2.58 -7.33 -14.71
C GLY A 69 -1.52 -6.25 -14.95
N ALA A 70 -0.23 -6.59 -14.83
CA ALA A 70 0.87 -5.66 -15.11
C ALA A 70 0.96 -5.28 -16.60
N CYS A 71 0.80 -6.26 -17.51
CA CYS A 71 0.84 -6.00 -18.96
C CYS A 71 -0.34 -5.11 -19.39
N VAL A 72 -1.56 -5.40 -18.93
CA VAL A 72 -2.76 -4.61 -19.24
C VAL A 72 -2.66 -3.19 -18.68
N SER A 73 -2.15 -3.03 -17.47
CA SER A 73 -1.96 -1.70 -16.85
C SER A 73 -0.96 -0.84 -17.62
N ILE A 74 0.17 -1.43 -18.05
CA ILE A 74 1.17 -0.74 -18.86
C ILE A 74 0.61 -0.38 -20.24
N GLN A 75 -0.16 -1.28 -20.85
CA GLN A 75 -0.76 -1.07 -22.16
C GLN A 75 -1.75 0.10 -22.15
N PHE A 76 -2.70 0.14 -21.22
CA PHE A 76 -3.66 1.26 -21.13
C PHE A 76 -3.02 2.55 -20.62
N GLY A 77 -2.09 2.47 -19.66
CA GLY A 77 -1.34 3.63 -19.18
C GLY A 77 -0.50 4.28 -20.28
N ALA A 78 0.24 3.49 -21.05
CA ALA A 78 1.03 3.98 -22.16
C ALA A 78 0.16 4.52 -23.31
N PHE A 79 -0.97 3.87 -23.61
CA PHE A 79 -1.93 4.37 -24.60
C PHE A 79 -2.42 5.76 -24.25
N GLN A 80 -2.86 5.99 -23.00
CA GLN A 80 -3.35 7.30 -22.57
C GLN A 80 -2.24 8.36 -22.57
N PHE A 81 -1.02 7.98 -22.18
CA PHE A 81 0.15 8.87 -22.25
C PHE A 81 0.44 9.32 -23.69
N PHE A 82 0.56 8.38 -24.64
CA PHE A 82 0.85 8.71 -26.04
C PHE A 82 -0.32 9.41 -26.73
N ARG A 83 -1.56 9.08 -26.37
CA ARG A 83 -2.76 9.76 -26.86
C ARG A 83 -2.75 11.23 -26.49
N ARG A 84 -2.62 11.55 -25.20
CA ARG A 84 -2.58 12.94 -24.70
C ARG A 84 -1.46 13.74 -25.34
N ARG A 85 -0.28 13.13 -25.47
CA ARG A 85 0.87 13.78 -26.11
C ARG A 85 0.60 14.09 -27.58
N LEU A 86 -0.07 13.20 -28.30
CA LEU A 86 -0.43 13.41 -29.71
C LEU A 86 -1.55 14.46 -29.86
N GLU A 87 -2.51 14.48 -28.96
CA GLU A 87 -3.56 15.51 -28.86
C GLU A 87 -2.93 16.90 -28.63
N GLU A 88 -1.97 17.00 -27.69
CA GLU A 88 -1.18 18.22 -27.44
C GLU A 88 -0.40 18.68 -28.69
N TYR A 89 0.33 17.77 -29.35
CA TYR A 89 1.09 18.10 -30.56
C TYR A 89 0.21 18.58 -31.73
N ARG A 90 -1.05 18.16 -31.77
CA ARG A 90 -2.02 18.55 -32.80
C ARG A 90 -2.90 19.73 -32.39
N GLY A 91 -2.69 20.30 -31.21
CA GLY A 91 -3.45 21.44 -30.69
C GLY A 91 -4.91 21.09 -30.35
N ILE A 92 -5.19 19.84 -30.00
CA ILE A 92 -6.51 19.37 -29.56
C ILE A 92 -6.54 19.48 -28.02
N TYR A 93 -7.03 20.60 -27.49
CA TYR A 93 -7.09 20.86 -26.04
C TYR A 93 -8.45 20.45 -25.45
N PRO A 94 -8.53 19.93 -24.21
CA PRO A 94 -9.80 19.58 -23.55
C PRO A 94 -10.68 20.77 -23.09
N ALA A 95 -10.43 22.00 -23.55
CA ALA A 95 -10.94 23.21 -22.87
C ALA A 95 -11.76 24.20 -23.72
N ASP A 96 -12.25 23.85 -24.91
CA ASP A 96 -13.13 24.73 -25.69
C ASP A 96 -14.36 23.99 -26.24
N ALA A 97 -15.45 23.99 -25.45
CA ALA A 97 -16.76 23.44 -25.79
C ALA A 97 -17.52 24.19 -26.90
N LYS A 98 -16.83 24.99 -27.75
CA LYS A 98 -17.44 25.76 -28.84
C LYS A 98 -16.78 25.61 -30.21
N SER A 99 -15.77 24.75 -30.38
CA SER A 99 -15.12 24.53 -31.68
C SER A 99 -15.43 23.15 -32.26
N ASN A 100 -16.07 23.13 -33.42
CA ASN A 100 -16.39 21.93 -34.18
C ASN A 100 -15.12 21.19 -34.65
N SER A 101 -15.02 19.92 -34.27
CA SER A 101 -14.45 18.79 -35.04
C SER A 101 -12.95 18.80 -35.39
N LYS A 102 -12.11 18.40 -34.42
CA LYS A 102 -10.93 17.58 -34.74
C LYS A 102 -10.78 16.45 -33.73
N SER A 103 -11.47 15.34 -33.97
CA SER A 103 -11.20 14.07 -33.30
C SER A 103 -9.93 13.42 -33.88
N LEU A 104 -9.27 12.56 -33.10
CA LEU A 104 -8.16 11.74 -33.58
C LEU A 104 -8.64 10.83 -34.73
N SER A 105 -7.85 10.73 -35.79
CA SER A 105 -8.15 9.82 -36.91
C SER A 105 -7.88 8.36 -36.51
N LEU A 106 -8.45 7.40 -37.25
CA LEU A 106 -8.16 5.97 -37.03
C LEU A 106 -6.67 5.64 -37.17
N PHE A 107 -5.94 6.37 -38.03
CA PHE A 107 -4.50 6.21 -38.17
C PHE A 107 -3.74 6.70 -36.92
N ASP A 108 -4.26 7.72 -36.23
CA ASP A 108 -3.68 8.19 -34.98
C ASP A 108 -3.86 7.16 -33.86
N PHE A 109 -5.05 6.56 -33.77
CA PHE A 109 -5.29 5.44 -32.87
C PHE A 109 -4.41 4.23 -33.17
N TYR A 110 -4.10 3.97 -34.46
CA TYR A 110 -3.14 2.94 -34.84
C TYR A 110 -1.72 3.25 -34.35
N LEU A 111 -1.24 4.49 -34.53
CA LEU A 111 0.11 4.90 -34.09
C LEU A 111 0.25 4.90 -32.56
N VAL A 112 -0.73 5.46 -31.86
CA VAL A 112 -0.78 5.51 -30.38
C VAL A 112 -0.90 4.11 -29.80
N GLY A 113 -1.79 3.28 -30.37
CA GLY A 113 -1.94 1.89 -30.00
C GLY A 113 -0.67 1.07 -30.23
N GLY A 114 0.02 1.32 -31.34
CA GLY A 114 1.30 0.68 -31.63
C GLY A 114 2.40 1.09 -30.65
N ALA A 115 2.50 2.38 -30.31
CA ALA A 115 3.45 2.88 -29.31
C ALA A 115 3.20 2.28 -27.92
N ALA A 116 1.93 2.17 -27.50
CA ALA A 116 1.54 1.48 -26.28
C ALA A 116 1.95 0.00 -26.29
N GLY A 117 1.79 -0.67 -27.44
CA GLY A 117 2.25 -2.04 -27.67
C GLY A 117 3.76 -2.22 -27.48
N LEU A 118 4.57 -1.27 -27.96
CA LEU A 118 6.02 -1.29 -27.77
C LEU A 118 6.39 -1.17 -26.28
N SER A 119 5.72 -0.30 -25.53
CA SER A 119 5.93 -0.17 -24.09
C SER A 119 5.64 -1.48 -23.34
N ASN A 120 4.57 -2.19 -23.72
CA ASN A 120 4.23 -3.49 -23.16
C ASN A 120 5.24 -4.60 -23.51
N SER A 121 5.80 -4.57 -24.72
CA SER A 121 6.65 -5.61 -25.28
C SER A 121 7.91 -5.95 -24.46
N ILE A 122 8.39 -5.01 -23.65
CA ILE A 122 9.58 -5.16 -22.80
C ILE A 122 9.33 -6.23 -21.73
N ILE A 123 8.12 -6.24 -21.17
CA ILE A 123 7.72 -7.17 -20.12
C ILE A 123 7.02 -8.39 -20.73
N SER A 124 6.17 -8.19 -21.73
CA SER A 124 5.43 -9.30 -22.36
C SER A 124 6.34 -10.25 -23.12
N GLY A 125 7.41 -9.77 -23.76
CA GLY A 125 8.31 -10.58 -24.58
C GLY A 125 8.93 -11.78 -23.85
N PRO A 126 9.63 -11.59 -22.70
CA PRO A 126 10.16 -12.69 -21.91
C PRO A 126 9.09 -13.63 -21.34
N ILE A 127 7.95 -13.08 -20.90
CA ILE A 127 6.83 -13.85 -20.34
C ILE A 127 6.24 -14.78 -21.41
N GLU A 128 6.02 -14.26 -22.61
CA GLU A 128 5.49 -15.02 -23.74
C GLU A 128 6.48 -16.07 -24.26
N HIS A 129 7.79 -15.76 -24.30
CA HIS A 129 8.80 -16.74 -24.69
C HIS A 129 8.83 -17.93 -23.74
N VAL A 130 8.82 -17.69 -22.42
CA VAL A 130 8.73 -18.75 -21.40
C VAL A 130 7.43 -19.54 -21.55
N ARG A 131 6.31 -18.85 -21.79
CA ARG A 131 5.00 -19.47 -22.00
C ARG A 131 5.00 -20.43 -23.20
N ILE A 132 5.49 -19.98 -24.35
CA ILE A 132 5.52 -20.77 -25.59
C ILE A 132 6.37 -22.04 -25.40
N ARG A 133 7.54 -21.91 -24.78
CA ARG A 133 8.42 -23.05 -24.45
C ARG A 133 7.73 -24.10 -23.58
N LEU A 134 7.01 -23.65 -22.56
CA LEU A 134 6.29 -24.54 -21.66
C LEU A 134 5.12 -25.25 -22.34
N GLN A 135 4.51 -24.63 -23.35
CA GLN A 135 3.39 -25.18 -24.12
C GLN A 135 3.84 -26.15 -25.22
N THR A 136 5.02 -25.91 -25.82
CA THR A 136 5.56 -26.75 -26.91
C THR A 136 6.40 -27.93 -26.44
N GLN A 137 6.80 -27.98 -25.17
CA GLN A 137 7.65 -29.06 -24.67
C GLN A 137 6.95 -30.44 -24.70
N PRO A 138 7.72 -31.54 -24.83
CA PRO A 138 7.18 -32.91 -24.73
C PRO A 138 6.68 -33.24 -23.32
N SER A 139 5.75 -34.20 -23.23
CA SER A 139 5.17 -34.69 -21.98
C SER A 139 5.82 -36.00 -21.53
N GLY A 140 5.86 -36.24 -20.21
CA GLY A 140 6.44 -37.47 -19.63
C GLY A 140 7.96 -37.38 -19.43
N VAL A 141 8.67 -38.48 -19.67
CA VAL A 141 10.13 -38.63 -19.39
C VAL A 141 10.98 -37.68 -20.25
N ALA A 142 10.47 -37.24 -21.42
CA ALA A 142 11.14 -36.32 -22.33
C ALA A 142 10.87 -34.82 -22.03
N ARG A 143 10.35 -34.50 -20.84
CA ARG A 143 10.02 -33.12 -20.45
C ARG A 143 11.27 -32.28 -20.19
N LEU A 144 11.38 -31.13 -20.87
CA LEU A 144 12.56 -30.25 -20.78
C LEU A 144 12.51 -29.29 -19.58
N TYR A 145 11.33 -28.82 -19.17
CA TYR A 145 11.17 -27.78 -18.14
C TYR A 145 10.17 -28.18 -17.05
N SER A 146 10.59 -28.14 -15.79
CA SER A 146 9.73 -28.47 -14.64
C SER A 146 8.71 -27.36 -14.29
N GLY A 147 8.96 -26.13 -14.72
CA GLY A 147 8.08 -24.97 -14.55
C GLY A 147 8.65 -23.67 -15.17
N PRO A 148 7.97 -22.52 -15.03
CA PRO A 148 8.40 -21.24 -15.60
C PRO A 148 9.79 -20.78 -15.12
N TRP A 149 10.06 -20.89 -13.83
CA TRP A 149 11.36 -20.51 -13.26
C TRP A 149 12.51 -21.41 -13.72
N ASP A 150 12.25 -22.72 -13.87
CA ASP A 150 13.23 -23.66 -14.46
C ASP A 150 13.50 -23.36 -15.93
N CYS A 151 12.46 -22.94 -16.68
CA CYS A 151 12.61 -22.48 -18.06
C CYS A 151 13.47 -21.21 -18.13
N VAL A 152 13.17 -20.18 -17.32
CA VAL A 152 13.98 -18.94 -17.23
C VAL A 152 15.43 -19.27 -16.91
N ARG A 153 15.68 -20.07 -15.87
CA ARG A 153 17.03 -20.46 -15.42
C ARG A 153 17.81 -21.18 -16.52
N LYS A 154 17.21 -22.15 -17.21
CA LYS A 154 17.89 -22.89 -18.29
C LYS A 154 18.20 -22.00 -19.49
N ILE A 155 17.30 -21.08 -19.83
CA ILE A 155 17.54 -20.12 -20.93
C ILE A 155 18.69 -19.16 -20.58
N THR A 156 18.69 -18.61 -19.35
CA THR A 156 19.76 -17.70 -18.92
C THR A 156 21.10 -18.39 -18.78
N GLN A 157 21.13 -19.65 -18.35
CA GLN A 157 22.36 -20.45 -18.27
C GLN A 157 22.98 -20.73 -19.66
N HIS A 158 22.16 -20.95 -20.70
CA HIS A 158 22.66 -21.27 -22.04
C HIS A 158 22.99 -20.05 -22.91
N SER A 159 22.29 -18.92 -22.76
CA SER A 159 22.42 -17.78 -23.67
C SER A 159 22.41 -16.42 -22.97
N GLY A 160 22.57 -16.41 -21.65
CA GLY A 160 22.50 -15.20 -20.83
C GLY A 160 21.12 -14.53 -20.87
N MET A 161 21.05 -13.30 -20.37
CA MET A 161 19.81 -12.50 -20.38
C MET A 161 19.30 -12.21 -21.79
N LYS A 162 20.19 -12.18 -22.80
CA LYS A 162 19.83 -12.02 -24.22
C LYS A 162 19.00 -13.20 -24.74
N GLY A 163 19.17 -14.39 -24.16
CA GLY A 163 18.37 -15.58 -24.49
C GLY A 163 16.89 -15.43 -24.15
N LEU A 164 16.55 -14.73 -23.07
CA LEU A 164 15.15 -14.48 -22.68
C LEU A 164 14.39 -13.67 -23.73
N TYR A 165 15.08 -12.75 -24.40
CA TYR A 165 14.53 -11.87 -25.44
C TYR A 165 14.66 -12.46 -26.86
N ARG A 166 14.84 -13.78 -27.00
CA ARG A 166 14.82 -14.42 -28.33
C ARG A 166 13.49 -14.16 -29.02
N GLY A 167 13.54 -13.69 -30.26
CA GLY A 167 12.34 -13.29 -31.02
C GLY A 167 11.76 -11.93 -30.63
N GLN A 168 12.45 -11.12 -29.81
CA GLN A 168 11.96 -9.80 -29.38
C GLN A 168 11.71 -8.86 -30.55
N VAL A 169 12.54 -8.86 -31.59
CA VAL A 169 12.32 -8.01 -32.78
C VAL A 169 10.98 -8.33 -33.44
N VAL A 170 10.66 -9.61 -33.63
CA VAL A 170 9.37 -10.03 -34.18
C VAL A 170 8.23 -9.68 -33.23
N THR A 171 8.47 -9.80 -31.93
CA THR A 171 7.51 -9.44 -30.88
C THR A 171 7.21 -7.94 -30.93
N LEU A 172 8.21 -7.06 -31.02
CA LEU A 172 8.03 -5.61 -31.16
C LEU A 172 7.15 -5.26 -32.39
N PHE A 173 7.44 -5.86 -33.55
CA PHE A 173 6.61 -5.68 -34.74
C PHE A 173 5.18 -6.19 -34.55
N ARG A 174 5.02 -7.36 -33.93
CA ARG A 174 3.70 -7.96 -33.63
C ARG A 174 2.90 -7.10 -32.67
N GLU A 175 3.51 -6.63 -31.58
CA GLU A 175 2.84 -5.81 -30.56
C GLU A 175 2.45 -4.46 -31.18
N PHE A 176 3.37 -3.78 -31.88
CA PHE A 176 3.08 -2.51 -32.54
C PHE A 176 1.92 -2.64 -33.54
N HIS A 177 2.01 -3.60 -34.47
CA HIS A 177 1.00 -3.78 -35.50
C HIS A 177 -0.33 -4.29 -34.94
N GLY A 178 -0.28 -5.26 -34.02
CA GLY A 178 -1.45 -5.88 -33.43
C GLY A 178 -2.26 -4.91 -32.57
N TYR A 179 -1.61 -4.19 -31.65
CA TYR A 179 -2.32 -3.21 -30.82
C TYR A 179 -2.71 -1.94 -31.59
N GLY A 180 -1.94 -1.55 -32.60
CA GLY A 180 -2.36 -0.50 -33.53
C GLY A 180 -3.67 -0.86 -34.22
N ILE A 181 -3.79 -2.08 -34.76
CA ILE A 181 -5.04 -2.56 -35.37
C ILE A 181 -6.16 -2.64 -34.32
N TRP A 182 -5.87 -3.14 -33.12
CA TRP A 182 -6.86 -3.29 -32.07
C TRP A 182 -7.52 -1.97 -31.66
N PHE A 183 -6.72 -0.94 -31.33
CA PHE A 183 -7.25 0.36 -30.94
C PHE A 183 -7.93 1.09 -32.10
N ALA A 184 -7.37 1.02 -33.31
CA ALA A 184 -8.00 1.63 -34.50
C ALA A 184 -9.33 0.93 -34.87
N ALA A 185 -9.38 -0.40 -34.80
CA ALA A 185 -10.59 -1.17 -35.08
C ALA A 185 -11.64 -0.95 -33.99
N TYR A 186 -11.25 -0.89 -32.72
CA TYR A 186 -12.16 -0.58 -31.62
C TYR A 186 -12.84 0.77 -31.81
N GLU A 187 -12.06 1.81 -32.10
CA GLU A 187 -12.58 3.15 -32.36
C GLU A 187 -13.42 3.24 -33.64
N GLY A 188 -13.03 2.51 -34.68
CA GLY A 188 -13.79 2.42 -35.93
C GLY A 188 -15.14 1.72 -35.75
N PHE A 189 -15.19 0.59 -35.05
CA PHE A 189 -16.43 -0.13 -34.76
C PHE A 189 -17.34 0.66 -33.82
N LEU A 190 -16.77 1.33 -32.82
CA LEU A 190 -17.52 2.20 -31.91
C LEU A 190 -18.12 3.40 -32.65
N SER A 191 -17.34 4.03 -33.54
CA SER A 191 -17.82 5.14 -34.39
C SER A 191 -18.94 4.70 -35.34
N MET A 192 -18.83 3.50 -35.91
CA MET A 192 -19.87 2.93 -36.77
C MET A 192 -21.14 2.59 -36.00
N ALA A 193 -21.02 2.04 -34.78
CA ALA A 193 -22.16 1.74 -33.93
C ALA A 193 -22.87 3.00 -33.46
N MET A 194 -22.13 4.04 -33.06
CA MET A 194 -22.70 5.36 -32.73
C MET A 194 -23.43 5.98 -33.93
N ALA A 195 -22.86 5.90 -35.13
CA ALA A 195 -23.49 6.40 -36.35
C ALA A 195 -24.78 5.64 -36.72
N TRP A 196 -24.82 4.33 -36.49
CA TRP A 196 -26.02 3.51 -36.73
C TRP A 196 -27.17 3.82 -35.77
N GLU A 197 -26.87 4.21 -34.54
CA GLU A 197 -27.89 4.54 -33.53
C GLU A 197 -28.25 6.03 -33.50
N GLY A 198 -27.58 6.86 -34.31
CA GLY A 198 -27.77 8.31 -34.30
C GLY A 198 -27.28 8.98 -33.02
N VAL A 199 -26.36 8.32 -32.31
CA VAL A 199 -25.84 8.72 -31.00
C VAL A 199 -24.54 9.51 -31.17
N LYS A 200 -24.36 10.59 -30.40
CA LYS A 200 -23.16 11.43 -30.44
C LYS A 200 -22.11 11.06 -29.40
N ASP A 201 -22.49 10.46 -28.28
CA ASP A 201 -21.57 10.03 -27.22
C ASP A 201 -21.50 8.50 -27.07
N ARG A 202 -20.32 7.99 -26.74
CA ARG A 202 -20.06 6.55 -26.53
C ARG A 202 -20.87 5.99 -25.37
N ARG A 203 -21.28 6.84 -24.43
CA ARG A 203 -22.01 6.46 -23.19
C ARG A 203 -23.46 6.08 -23.46
N ASP A 204 -24.07 6.59 -24.52
CA ASP A 204 -25.46 6.22 -24.86
C ASP A 204 -25.54 4.88 -25.60
N LEU A 205 -24.39 4.30 -25.96
CA LEU A 205 -24.32 2.97 -26.54
C LEU A 205 -24.46 1.91 -25.44
N ALA A 206 -25.44 1.01 -25.56
CA ALA A 206 -25.63 -0.07 -24.60
C ALA A 206 -24.33 -0.87 -24.36
N SER A 207 -24.03 -1.23 -23.10
CA SER A 207 -22.75 -1.86 -22.70
C SER A 207 -22.40 -3.12 -23.50
N TRP A 208 -23.40 -3.91 -23.91
CA TRP A 208 -23.20 -5.09 -24.75
C TRP A 208 -22.75 -4.75 -26.19
N LYS A 209 -23.05 -3.56 -26.71
CA LYS A 209 -22.58 -3.11 -28.04
C LYS A 209 -21.12 -2.66 -27.97
N ILE A 210 -20.75 -1.95 -26.92
CA ILE A 210 -19.35 -1.61 -26.61
C ILE A 210 -18.53 -2.90 -26.48
N ALA A 211 -19.11 -3.90 -25.82
CA ALA A 211 -18.55 -5.24 -25.70
C ALA A 211 -18.33 -5.94 -27.04
N VAL A 212 -19.33 -5.94 -27.91
CA VAL A 212 -19.24 -6.50 -29.27
C VAL A 212 -18.18 -5.76 -30.09
N CYS A 213 -18.09 -4.43 -29.98
CA CYS A 213 -17.03 -3.65 -30.63
C CYS A 213 -15.64 -4.05 -30.13
N GLY A 214 -15.48 -4.27 -28.83
CA GLY A 214 -14.26 -4.81 -28.22
C GLY A 214 -13.89 -6.20 -28.73
N GLY A 215 -14.87 -7.09 -28.84
CA GLY A 215 -14.70 -8.45 -29.38
C GLY A 215 -14.29 -8.46 -30.86
N LEU A 216 -14.99 -7.69 -31.70
CA LEU A 216 -14.67 -7.54 -33.12
C LEU A 216 -13.30 -6.90 -33.35
N ALA A 217 -12.91 -5.93 -32.51
CA ALA A 217 -11.57 -5.37 -32.51
C ALA A 217 -10.50 -6.43 -32.19
N GLY A 218 -10.81 -7.34 -31.26
CA GLY A 218 -9.96 -8.50 -30.94
C GLY A 218 -9.77 -9.44 -32.13
N GLU A 219 -10.83 -9.72 -32.90
CA GLU A 219 -10.73 -10.51 -34.13
C GLU A 219 -9.88 -9.82 -35.20
N ALA A 220 -10.04 -8.49 -35.35
CA ALA A 220 -9.23 -7.69 -36.27
C ALA A 220 -7.73 -7.72 -35.91
N LEU A 221 -7.39 -7.64 -34.62
CA LEU A 221 -6.01 -7.82 -34.13
C LEU A 221 -5.44 -9.17 -34.57
N TRP A 222 -6.18 -10.26 -34.40
CA TRP A 222 -5.70 -11.59 -34.79
C TRP A 222 -5.54 -11.68 -36.30
N LEU A 223 -6.53 -11.29 -37.09
CA LEU A 223 -6.45 -11.32 -38.55
C LEU A 223 -5.24 -10.54 -39.10
N GLY A 224 -4.95 -9.36 -38.54
CA GLY A 224 -3.85 -8.52 -39.00
C GLY A 224 -2.47 -8.96 -38.50
N SER A 225 -2.36 -9.44 -37.25
CA SER A 225 -1.06 -9.75 -36.64
C SER A 225 -0.64 -11.22 -36.73
N HIS A 226 -1.52 -12.12 -37.19
CA HIS A 226 -1.26 -13.58 -37.21
C HIS A 226 0.01 -13.99 -37.98
N PRO A 227 0.37 -13.41 -39.14
CA PRO A 227 1.61 -13.76 -39.82
C PRO A 227 2.87 -13.50 -38.96
N LEU A 228 2.88 -12.38 -38.21
CA LEU A 228 3.96 -12.04 -37.30
C LEU A 228 3.97 -12.96 -36.08
N ASP A 229 2.78 -13.34 -35.59
CA ASP A 229 2.61 -14.30 -34.49
C ASP A 229 3.17 -15.69 -34.83
N VAL A 230 2.94 -16.20 -36.06
CA VAL A 230 3.50 -17.49 -36.50
C VAL A 230 5.04 -17.46 -36.54
N ILE A 231 5.62 -16.39 -37.07
CA ILE A 231 7.09 -16.24 -37.14
C ILE A 231 7.68 -16.15 -35.73
N LYS A 232 7.05 -15.37 -34.84
CA LYS A 232 7.42 -15.22 -33.43
C LYS A 232 7.39 -16.57 -32.72
N SER A 233 6.27 -17.30 -32.80
CA SER A 233 6.09 -18.61 -32.15
C SER A 233 7.13 -19.62 -32.60
N LYS A 234 7.43 -19.69 -33.91
CA LYS A 234 8.48 -20.54 -34.45
C LYS A 234 9.86 -20.19 -33.89
N MET A 235 10.24 -18.91 -33.86
CA MET A 235 11.53 -18.46 -33.33
C MET A 235 11.67 -18.67 -31.82
N GLN A 236 10.59 -18.48 -31.05
CA GLN A 236 10.58 -18.65 -29.59
C GLN A 236 10.53 -20.11 -29.15
N SER A 237 10.06 -21.02 -30.01
CA SER A 237 10.05 -22.47 -29.76
C SER A 237 11.30 -23.23 -30.22
N ASP A 238 12.19 -22.58 -30.97
CA ASP A 238 13.37 -23.17 -31.65
C ASP A 238 14.48 -23.69 -30.71
N GLY A 239 15.43 -24.50 -31.16
CA GLY A 239 16.55 -25.01 -30.34
C GLY A 239 17.50 -23.93 -29.78
N PHE A 240 18.51 -24.34 -29.00
CA PHE A 240 19.65 -23.49 -28.58
C PHE A 240 20.95 -23.98 -29.23
N GLY A 241 21.94 -23.11 -29.40
CA GLY A 241 23.25 -23.48 -29.95
C GLY A 241 23.19 -24.04 -31.38
N GLY A 242 23.87 -25.16 -31.63
CA GLY A 242 23.96 -25.81 -32.96
C GLY A 242 22.65 -26.38 -33.49
N ASP A 243 21.63 -26.53 -32.65
CA ASP A 243 20.30 -27.03 -33.03
C ASP A 243 19.33 -25.91 -33.46
N GLN A 244 19.79 -24.67 -33.58
CA GLN A 244 18.98 -23.52 -34.01
C GLN A 244 18.67 -23.57 -35.50
N LYS A 245 17.37 -23.52 -35.84
CA LYS A 245 16.90 -23.51 -37.24
C LYS A 245 16.63 -22.10 -37.77
N TYR A 246 16.30 -21.15 -36.89
CA TYR A 246 15.89 -19.80 -37.27
C TYR A 246 16.85 -18.75 -36.69
N LEU A 247 17.78 -18.25 -37.52
CA LEU A 247 18.78 -17.28 -37.08
C LEU A 247 18.24 -15.85 -37.00
N THR A 248 17.35 -15.48 -37.94
CA THR A 248 16.78 -14.13 -38.02
C THR A 248 15.29 -14.17 -38.36
N MET A 249 14.58 -13.05 -38.13
CA MET A 249 13.18 -12.89 -38.55
C MET A 249 12.98 -13.14 -40.05
N ARG A 250 13.91 -12.64 -40.88
CA ARG A 250 13.87 -12.81 -42.35
C ARG A 250 14.06 -14.27 -42.75
N ASP A 251 14.93 -14.99 -42.05
CA ASP A 251 15.18 -16.40 -42.26
C ASP A 251 13.96 -17.25 -41.86
N ALA A 252 13.39 -17.00 -40.68
CA ALA A 252 12.16 -17.64 -40.22
C ALA A 252 10.96 -17.41 -41.17
N PHE A 253 10.82 -16.19 -41.69
CA PHE A 253 9.83 -15.87 -42.72
C PHE A 253 10.07 -16.65 -44.01
N ARG A 254 11.31 -16.63 -44.52
CA ARG A 254 11.69 -17.31 -45.78
C ARG A 254 11.45 -18.82 -45.70
N GLN A 255 11.83 -19.47 -44.60
CA GLN A 255 11.62 -20.90 -44.40
C GLN A 255 10.13 -21.22 -44.29
N THR A 256 9.36 -20.47 -43.51
CA THR A 256 7.90 -20.65 -43.38
C THR A 256 7.17 -20.46 -44.71
N TRP A 257 7.62 -19.49 -45.51
CA TRP A 257 7.08 -19.25 -46.85
C TRP A 257 7.38 -20.40 -47.82
N ARG A 258 8.56 -21.01 -47.73
CA ARG A 258 8.93 -22.19 -48.54
C ARG A 258 8.15 -23.45 -48.15
N GLU A 259 7.85 -23.63 -46.86
CA GLU A 259 7.13 -24.81 -46.34
C GLU A 259 5.64 -24.83 -46.73
N GLY A 260 4.95 -23.69 -46.69
CA GLY A 260 3.48 -23.66 -46.82
C GLY A 260 2.90 -22.45 -47.53
N ARG A 261 3.74 -21.55 -48.07
CA ARG A 261 3.34 -20.28 -48.70
C ARG A 261 2.37 -19.51 -47.80
N PHE A 262 1.32 -18.91 -48.36
CA PHE A 262 0.31 -18.16 -47.61
C PHE A 262 -0.38 -19.00 -46.51
N ARG A 263 -0.65 -20.29 -46.76
CA ARG A 263 -1.25 -21.19 -45.76
C ARG A 263 -0.33 -21.46 -44.57
N GLY A 264 0.99 -21.38 -44.77
CA GLY A 264 1.98 -21.50 -43.70
C GLY A 264 1.94 -20.34 -42.71
N LEU A 265 1.73 -19.11 -43.19
CA LEU A 265 1.67 -17.89 -42.37
C LEU A 265 0.36 -17.75 -41.58
N PHE A 266 -0.72 -18.41 -42.01
CA PHE A 266 -2.03 -18.39 -41.34
C PHE A 266 -2.36 -19.70 -40.61
N ARG A 267 -1.38 -20.57 -40.42
CA ARG A 267 -1.56 -21.83 -39.69
C ARG A 267 -1.92 -21.53 -38.22
N GLY A 268 -2.99 -22.14 -37.72
CA GLY A 268 -3.50 -21.89 -36.37
C GLY A 268 -4.43 -20.67 -36.24
N LEU A 269 -4.81 -19.99 -37.33
CA LEU A 269 -5.73 -18.84 -37.29
C LEU A 269 -7.12 -19.24 -36.78
N VAL A 270 -7.69 -20.35 -37.27
CA VAL A 270 -9.05 -20.77 -36.86
C VAL A 270 -9.16 -21.00 -35.34
N PRO A 271 -8.26 -21.75 -34.68
CA PRO A 271 -8.22 -21.81 -33.22
C PRO A 271 -8.00 -20.44 -32.53
N ALA A 272 -7.28 -19.51 -33.17
CA ALA A 272 -7.02 -18.19 -32.60
C ALA A 272 -8.27 -17.28 -32.62
N LEU A 273 -9.05 -17.32 -33.71
CA LEU A 273 -10.31 -16.58 -33.85
C LEU A 273 -11.41 -17.20 -32.96
N LEU A 274 -11.54 -18.53 -32.96
CA LEU A 274 -12.50 -19.24 -32.09
C LEU A 274 -12.27 -18.97 -30.59
N ARG A 275 -11.06 -18.54 -30.20
CA ARG A 275 -10.71 -18.15 -28.83
C ARG A 275 -11.09 -16.70 -28.52
N ALA A 276 -11.05 -15.78 -29.49
CA ALA A 276 -11.16 -14.35 -29.24
C ALA A 276 -12.58 -13.91 -28.81
N MET A 277 -13.63 -14.47 -29.42
CA MET A 277 -15.01 -14.23 -28.97
C MET A 277 -15.34 -14.75 -27.55
N PRO A 278 -15.05 -16.01 -27.16
CA PRO A 278 -15.34 -16.49 -25.79
C PRO A 278 -14.55 -15.78 -24.69
N VAL A 279 -13.33 -15.32 -24.98
CA VAL A 279 -12.55 -14.51 -24.02
C VAL A 279 -13.21 -13.16 -23.79
N SER A 280 -13.68 -12.53 -24.88
CA SER A 280 -14.47 -11.30 -24.80
C SER A 280 -15.76 -11.56 -23.99
N ALA A 281 -16.52 -12.60 -24.33
CA ALA A 281 -17.75 -12.98 -23.63
C ALA A 281 -17.54 -13.35 -22.15
N GLY A 282 -16.43 -14.00 -21.78
CA GLY A 282 -16.11 -14.37 -20.40
C GLY A 282 -15.75 -13.18 -19.52
N THR A 283 -15.05 -12.18 -20.07
CA THR A 283 -14.83 -10.88 -19.42
C THR A 283 -16.16 -10.13 -19.21
N PHE A 284 -17.11 -10.24 -20.13
CA PHE A 284 -18.45 -9.65 -19.96
C PHE A 284 -19.35 -10.43 -19.01
N ALA A 285 -19.33 -11.77 -19.04
CA ALA A 285 -20.07 -12.59 -18.09
C ALA A 285 -19.60 -12.34 -16.64
N THR A 286 -18.31 -12.05 -16.43
CA THR A 286 -17.81 -11.63 -15.10
C THR A 286 -18.15 -10.19 -14.75
N ALA A 287 -18.22 -9.30 -15.73
CA ALA A 287 -18.75 -7.94 -15.55
C ALA A 287 -20.25 -7.95 -15.22
N GLU A 288 -21.04 -8.88 -15.77
CA GLU A 288 -22.48 -9.03 -15.46
C GLU A 288 -22.75 -9.84 -14.17
N LEU A 289 -21.84 -10.75 -13.78
CA LEU A 289 -21.85 -11.45 -12.48
C LEU A 289 -21.57 -10.55 -11.27
N THR A 290 -21.56 -9.22 -11.47
CA THR A 290 -21.48 -8.15 -10.46
C THR A 290 -22.27 -8.40 -9.18
N TRP A 291 -23.40 -9.14 -9.23
CA TRP A 291 -24.15 -9.54 -8.02
C TRP A 291 -23.27 -10.22 -6.97
N VAL A 292 -22.39 -11.15 -7.35
CA VAL A 292 -21.70 -12.05 -6.40
C VAL A 292 -20.67 -11.29 -5.57
N PHE A 293 -20.16 -10.17 -6.06
CA PHE A 293 -19.14 -9.35 -5.38
C PHE A 293 -19.66 -7.98 -4.96
N ASP A 294 -20.95 -7.71 -5.20
CA ASP A 294 -21.65 -6.56 -4.65
C ASP A 294 -21.93 -6.83 -3.17
N VAL A 295 -21.28 -6.05 -2.32
CA VAL A 295 -21.35 -6.19 -0.87
C VAL A 295 -22.79 -5.98 -0.37
N GLN A 296 -23.58 -5.11 -1.02
CA GLN A 296 -24.97 -4.87 -0.63
C GLN A 296 -25.91 -6.01 -1.05
N ARG A 297 -25.54 -6.82 -2.05
CA ARG A 297 -26.40 -7.91 -2.58
C ARG A 297 -25.96 -9.31 -2.15
N ASN A 298 -24.69 -9.50 -1.77
CA ASN A 298 -24.18 -10.77 -1.28
C ASN A 298 -24.27 -10.84 0.25
N PRO A 299 -25.19 -11.62 0.84
CA PRO A 299 -25.41 -11.63 2.29
C PRO A 299 -24.20 -12.13 3.09
N LEU A 300 -23.39 -13.01 2.49
CA LEU A 300 -22.23 -13.61 3.16
C LEU A 300 -21.06 -12.64 3.17
N LEU A 301 -20.81 -11.96 2.05
CA LEU A 301 -19.78 -10.92 1.98
C LEU A 301 -20.17 -9.70 2.84
N HIS A 302 -21.45 -9.30 2.81
CA HIS A 302 -21.99 -8.27 3.70
C HIS A 302 -21.78 -8.64 5.17
N ALA A 303 -22.13 -9.87 5.56
CA ALA A 303 -22.01 -10.31 6.95
C ALA A 303 -20.56 -10.33 7.43
N VAL A 304 -19.62 -10.78 6.59
CA VAL A 304 -18.18 -10.78 6.92
C VAL A 304 -17.69 -9.33 7.08
N LEU A 305 -17.86 -8.48 6.06
CA LEU A 305 -17.35 -7.10 6.11
C LEU A 305 -18.05 -6.26 7.19
N LYS A 306 -19.34 -6.47 7.40
CA LYS A 306 -20.10 -5.81 8.48
C LYS A 306 -19.52 -6.16 9.85
N LYS A 307 -19.27 -7.45 10.09
CA LYS A 307 -18.80 -7.95 11.38
C LYS A 307 -17.31 -7.68 11.63
N THR A 308 -16.47 -7.68 10.60
CA THR A 308 -15.01 -7.51 10.77
C THR A 308 -14.54 -6.06 10.63
N MET A 309 -15.24 -5.21 9.88
CA MET A 309 -14.80 -3.84 9.59
C MET A 309 -15.85 -2.79 9.94
N TYR A 310 -17.06 -2.87 9.38
CA TYR A 310 -18.04 -1.79 9.50
C TYR A 310 -18.42 -1.47 10.95
N ASN A 311 -18.78 -2.49 11.73
CA ASN A 311 -19.19 -2.31 13.12
C ASN A 311 -18.07 -1.76 14.03
N HIS A 312 -16.82 -1.76 13.58
CA HIS A 312 -15.70 -1.19 14.33
C HIS A 312 -15.61 0.34 14.17
N PHE A 313 -16.09 0.88 13.05
CA PHE A 313 -15.93 2.30 12.71
C PHE A 313 -17.25 3.07 12.55
N CYS A 314 -18.38 2.38 12.33
CA CYS A 314 -19.67 2.97 12.04
C CYS A 314 -20.71 2.62 13.11
N ALA A 315 -21.70 3.51 13.33
CA ALA A 315 -22.74 3.34 14.32
C ALA A 315 -23.80 2.29 13.95
N GLY A 316 -23.96 1.96 12.66
CA GLY A 316 -25.01 1.06 12.20
C GLY A 316 -25.55 1.44 10.84
N GLU A 317 -26.36 0.57 10.26
CA GLU A 317 -26.99 0.81 8.94
C GLU A 317 -28.42 1.34 9.05
N ASN A 318 -29.01 1.28 10.25
CA ASN A 318 -30.39 1.67 10.50
C ASN A 318 -30.53 2.34 11.88
N ARG A 319 -31.65 3.03 12.07
CA ARG A 319 -31.97 3.76 13.30
C ARG A 319 -31.81 2.94 14.57
N ASN A 320 -32.21 1.67 14.57
CA ASN A 320 -32.15 0.83 15.77
C ASN A 320 -30.71 0.48 16.15
N GLU A 321 -29.88 0.12 15.16
CA GLU A 321 -28.45 -0.13 15.36
C GLU A 321 -27.76 1.14 15.87
N VAL A 322 -27.97 2.28 15.20
CA VAL A 322 -27.37 3.57 15.56
C VAL A 322 -27.73 3.98 16.99
N THR A 323 -29.02 3.92 17.34
CA THR A 323 -29.49 4.27 18.69
C THR A 323 -28.90 3.32 19.75
N SER A 324 -28.76 2.03 19.42
CA SER A 324 -28.16 1.04 20.32
C SER A 324 -26.67 1.32 20.55
N THR A 325 -25.92 1.65 19.50
CA THR A 325 -24.49 1.99 19.62
C THR A 325 -24.27 3.30 20.38
N ILE A 326 -25.10 4.32 20.16
CA ILE A 326 -25.05 5.57 20.95
C ILE A 326 -25.32 5.27 22.43
N ALA A 327 -26.33 4.44 22.74
CA ALA A 327 -26.63 4.04 24.11
C ALA A 327 -25.47 3.26 24.76
N GLU A 328 -24.81 2.38 24.00
CA GLU A 328 -23.62 1.66 24.48
C GLU A 328 -22.44 2.60 24.77
N ILE A 329 -22.21 3.60 23.91
CA ILE A 329 -21.19 4.63 24.12
C ILE A 329 -21.48 5.43 25.40
N LYS A 330 -22.71 5.87 25.60
CA LYS A 330 -23.10 6.55 26.85
C LYS A 330 -22.92 5.66 28.07
N ARG A 331 -23.23 4.36 27.96
CA ARG A 331 -23.02 3.37 29.03
C ARG A 331 -21.55 3.20 29.41
N MET A 332 -20.62 3.41 28.47
CA MET A 332 -19.18 3.38 28.74
C MET A 332 -18.64 4.65 29.45
N GLY A 333 -19.49 5.63 29.75
CA GLY A 333 -19.11 6.86 30.46
C GLY A 333 -18.90 8.09 29.56
N PHE A 334 -19.03 7.94 28.24
CA PHE A 334 -19.00 9.08 27.31
C PHE A 334 -20.23 9.98 27.51
N ARG A 335 -20.06 11.30 27.38
CA ARG A 335 -21.16 12.27 27.52
C ARG A 335 -22.17 12.15 26.38
N GLY A 336 -21.70 11.84 25.18
CA GLY A 336 -22.55 11.63 24.00
C GLY A 336 -21.78 11.21 22.76
N ALA A 337 -22.52 11.13 21.66
CA ALA A 337 -22.01 10.78 20.35
C ALA A 337 -22.10 11.97 19.39
N ILE A 338 -21.13 12.08 18.49
CA ILE A 338 -21.22 12.93 17.30
C ILE A 338 -21.64 12.01 16.15
N LEU A 339 -22.80 12.25 15.56
CA LEU A 339 -23.32 11.41 14.47
C LEU A 339 -23.23 12.17 13.15
N THR A 340 -22.64 11.53 12.14
CA THR A 340 -22.59 12.01 10.77
C THR A 340 -23.25 11.02 9.82
N TYR A 341 -24.00 11.52 8.84
CA TYR A 341 -24.63 10.69 7.81
C TYR A 341 -23.64 10.43 6.68
N ALA A 342 -23.37 9.16 6.38
CA ALA A 342 -22.31 8.75 5.46
C ALA A 342 -22.67 8.92 3.98
N ARG A 343 -23.97 9.00 3.64
CA ARG A 343 -24.42 9.12 2.24
C ARG A 343 -24.07 10.51 1.70
N GLU A 344 -22.91 10.61 1.06
CA GLU A 344 -22.55 11.78 0.26
C GLU A 344 -23.39 11.78 -1.02
N ILE A 345 -24.15 12.85 -1.27
CA ILE A 345 -24.58 13.15 -2.65
C ILE A 345 -23.31 13.53 -3.38
N VAL A 346 -22.68 12.55 -4.04
CA VAL A 346 -21.51 12.79 -4.88
C VAL A 346 -21.96 13.67 -6.04
N VAL A 347 -21.79 14.98 -5.92
CA VAL A 347 -21.73 15.87 -7.07
C VAL A 347 -20.37 15.64 -7.68
N ASP A 348 -20.36 14.70 -8.62
CA ASP A 348 -19.18 14.30 -9.34
C ASP A 348 -18.76 15.47 -10.25
N ASN A 349 -17.90 16.37 -9.75
CA ASN A 349 -17.36 17.51 -10.51
C ASN A 349 -16.40 17.07 -11.66
N THR A 350 -16.45 15.80 -12.05
CA THR A 350 -15.85 15.26 -13.29
C THR A 350 -16.86 14.59 -14.22
N THR A 351 -18.15 14.65 -13.89
CA THR A 351 -19.27 14.35 -14.78
C THR A 351 -20.21 15.55 -14.78
N GLU A 352 -20.10 16.37 -15.81
CA GLU A 352 -21.23 17.22 -16.23
C GLU A 352 -22.39 16.39 -16.82
N GLU A 353 -22.46 15.08 -16.55
CA GLU A 353 -23.59 14.23 -16.95
C GLU A 353 -23.54 12.91 -16.18
N GLU A 354 -24.14 12.90 -14.99
CA GLU A 354 -24.99 11.80 -14.51
C GLU A 354 -26.01 12.36 -13.49
N SER A 355 -27.05 13.00 -14.00
CA SER A 355 -28.36 13.15 -13.37
C SER A 355 -29.39 13.41 -14.46
N GLY A 356 -29.62 12.39 -15.29
CA GLY A 356 -30.51 12.46 -16.45
C GLY A 356 -31.66 11.46 -16.41
N ARG A 357 -32.22 11.15 -15.24
CA ARG A 357 -33.59 10.61 -15.17
C ARG A 357 -34.52 11.67 -14.64
N GLY A 358 -35.04 12.46 -15.57
CA GLY A 358 -36.29 13.18 -15.40
C GLY A 358 -36.20 14.70 -15.45
N LEU A 359 -35.70 15.27 -16.55
CA LEU A 359 -36.08 16.64 -16.92
C LEU A 359 -36.42 16.66 -18.41
N LYS A 360 -37.73 16.79 -18.69
CA LYS A 360 -38.21 17.35 -19.95
C LYS A 360 -37.65 18.77 -20.04
N GLU A 361 -37.25 19.19 -21.23
CA GLU A 361 -37.04 20.60 -21.56
C GLU A 361 -38.25 21.40 -21.04
N MET A 362 -37.99 22.39 -20.18
CA MET A 362 -39.02 23.34 -19.78
C MET A 362 -38.56 24.77 -20.07
N ASP A 363 -39.51 25.47 -20.67
CA ASP A 363 -39.53 26.83 -21.18
C ASP A 363 -39.03 27.86 -20.13
N PRO A 364 -38.32 28.96 -20.49
CA PRO A 364 -37.79 29.94 -19.54
C PRO A 364 -38.84 30.80 -18.81
N ALA A 365 -40.06 30.31 -18.64
CA ALA A 365 -41.19 31.04 -18.08
C ALA A 365 -41.97 30.26 -16.99
N SER A 366 -41.46 29.15 -16.45
CA SER A 366 -42.13 28.43 -15.35
C SER A 366 -41.58 28.78 -13.97
N GLU A 367 -42.51 29.03 -13.05
CA GLU A 367 -42.30 29.34 -11.64
C GLU A 367 -41.48 28.27 -10.89
N ILE A 368 -40.84 28.71 -9.79
CA ILE A 368 -39.84 28.03 -8.94
C ILE A 368 -40.22 26.58 -8.60
N GLU A 369 -39.59 25.60 -9.25
CA GLU A 369 -39.57 24.19 -8.82
C GLU A 369 -38.46 23.98 -7.77
N SER A 370 -38.79 23.29 -6.68
CA SER A 370 -37.90 22.94 -5.56
C SER A 370 -36.72 22.04 -5.98
N ASP A 371 -35.52 22.32 -5.48
CA ASP A 371 -34.31 21.50 -5.73
C ASP A 371 -34.39 20.19 -4.94
N ALA A 372 -34.51 19.07 -5.64
CA ALA A 372 -34.64 17.74 -5.05
C ALA A 372 -33.39 17.31 -4.24
N GLY A 373 -32.21 17.85 -4.55
CA GLY A 373 -30.97 17.56 -3.82
C GLY A 373 -30.97 18.15 -2.41
N ILE A 374 -31.47 19.38 -2.27
CA ILE A 374 -31.62 20.05 -0.98
C ILE A 374 -32.67 19.33 -0.12
N ASP A 375 -33.78 18.87 -0.71
CA ASP A 375 -34.81 18.12 0.01
C ASP A 375 -34.30 16.75 0.50
N ALA A 376 -33.55 16.03 -0.34
CA ALA A 376 -32.95 14.76 0.05
C ALA A 376 -31.91 14.93 1.17
N TRP A 377 -31.09 15.99 1.11
CA TRP A 377 -30.17 16.36 2.18
C TRP A 377 -30.92 16.69 3.47
N ARG A 378 -31.96 17.51 3.38
CA ARG A 378 -32.82 17.89 4.52
C ARG A 378 -33.44 16.66 5.18
N GLU A 379 -34.02 15.76 4.40
CA GLU A 379 -34.66 14.53 4.91
C GLU A 379 -33.64 13.65 5.65
N GLY A 380 -32.48 13.36 5.04
CA GLY A 380 -31.45 12.51 5.67
C GLY A 380 -30.84 13.14 6.94
N VAL A 381 -30.67 14.46 6.96
CA VAL A 381 -30.16 15.19 8.13
C VAL A 381 -31.21 15.23 9.24
N LEU A 382 -32.48 15.47 8.94
CA LEU A 382 -33.55 15.43 9.94
C LEU A 382 -33.77 14.01 10.48
N GLU A 383 -33.65 12.98 9.64
CA GLU A 383 -33.68 11.59 10.09
C GLU A 383 -32.54 11.32 11.07
N THR A 384 -31.32 11.79 10.77
CA THR A 384 -30.16 11.69 11.66
C THR A 384 -30.42 12.42 12.97
N ALA A 385 -30.95 13.65 12.91
CA ALA A 385 -31.28 14.46 14.08
C ALA A 385 -32.31 13.77 14.98
N ASP A 386 -33.25 13.01 14.41
CA ASP A 386 -34.27 12.27 15.17
C ASP A 386 -33.72 11.07 15.94
N MET A 387 -32.52 10.59 15.61
CA MET A 387 -31.81 9.54 16.35
C MET A 387 -31.02 10.09 17.54
N LEU A 388 -30.85 11.41 17.62
CA LEU A 388 -30.08 12.07 18.67
C LEU A 388 -30.91 12.30 19.92
N SER A 389 -30.21 12.35 21.05
CA SER A 389 -30.75 12.66 22.37
C SER A 389 -29.93 13.76 23.04
N GLU A 390 -30.34 14.17 24.23
CA GLU A 390 -29.70 15.28 24.95
C GLU A 390 -28.17 15.06 25.08
N GLY A 391 -27.42 16.09 24.70
CA GLY A 391 -25.96 16.11 24.71
C GLY A 391 -25.31 15.55 23.45
N ASP A 392 -26.01 14.83 22.58
CA ASP A 392 -25.44 14.35 21.32
C ASP A 392 -25.23 15.49 20.31
N ILE A 393 -24.43 15.24 19.28
CA ILE A 393 -24.01 16.25 18.31
C ILE A 393 -24.28 15.76 16.89
N LEU A 394 -24.93 16.58 16.09
CA LEU A 394 -25.17 16.39 14.67
C LEU A 394 -24.04 17.03 13.87
N ALA A 395 -23.31 16.28 13.07
CA ALA A 395 -22.32 16.83 12.14
C ALA A 395 -22.93 17.05 10.76
N LEU A 396 -22.78 18.26 10.23
CA LEU A 396 -23.37 18.70 8.97
C LEU A 396 -22.29 19.01 7.94
N LYS A 397 -22.41 18.39 6.77
CA LYS A 397 -21.63 18.72 5.57
C LYS A 397 -22.52 19.46 4.58
N LEU A 398 -22.22 20.72 4.31
CA LEU A 398 -23.10 21.61 3.54
C LEU A 398 -23.04 21.33 2.04
N THR A 399 -21.87 21.00 1.50
CA THR A 399 -21.72 20.69 0.06
C THR A 399 -22.52 19.45 -0.35
N GLY A 400 -22.86 18.58 0.61
CA GLY A 400 -23.72 17.42 0.39
C GLY A 400 -25.16 17.77 -0.02
N ALA A 401 -25.58 19.03 0.06
CA ALA A 401 -26.89 19.50 -0.41
C ALA A 401 -26.95 19.77 -1.92
N GLY A 402 -25.82 19.68 -2.64
CA GLY A 402 -25.79 19.76 -4.11
C GLY A 402 -24.91 20.88 -4.68
N ALA A 403 -24.87 20.96 -6.01
CA ALA A 403 -24.01 21.88 -6.75
C ALA A 403 -24.36 23.35 -6.50
N ALA A 404 -25.66 23.69 -6.46
CA ALA A 404 -26.13 25.06 -6.22
C ALA A 404 -25.66 25.60 -4.86
N VAL A 405 -25.69 24.76 -3.81
CA VAL A 405 -25.19 25.10 -2.48
C VAL A 405 -23.67 25.24 -2.50
N SER A 406 -22.97 24.31 -3.15
CA SER A 406 -21.50 24.36 -3.29
C SER A 406 -21.03 25.63 -4.02
N GLU A 407 -21.67 26.00 -5.12
CA GLU A 407 -21.37 27.23 -5.87
C GLU A 407 -21.63 28.48 -5.04
N ALA A 408 -22.75 28.53 -4.30
CA ALA A 408 -23.07 29.63 -3.41
C ALA A 408 -22.02 29.82 -2.32
N LEU A 409 -21.56 28.71 -1.71
CA LEU A 409 -20.50 28.71 -0.69
C LEU A 409 -19.15 29.18 -1.27
N THR A 410 -18.74 28.67 -2.44
CA THR A 410 -17.51 29.10 -3.11
C THR A 410 -17.55 30.57 -3.52
N SER A 411 -18.68 31.02 -4.06
CA SER A 411 -18.87 32.40 -4.53
C SER A 411 -19.21 33.39 -3.42
N ARG A 412 -19.41 32.91 -2.18
CA ARG A 412 -19.88 33.70 -1.02
C ARG A 412 -21.18 34.47 -1.31
N LYS A 413 -22.06 33.85 -2.10
CA LYS A 413 -23.43 34.36 -2.35
C LYS A 413 -24.38 33.82 -1.27
N PRO A 414 -25.52 34.49 -1.03
CA PRO A 414 -26.56 33.93 -0.18
C PRO A 414 -26.95 32.52 -0.62
N LEU A 415 -27.20 31.63 0.34
CA LEU A 415 -27.68 30.28 0.06
C LEU A 415 -29.07 30.33 -0.60
N PRO A 416 -29.45 29.31 -1.41
CA PRO A 416 -30.82 29.18 -1.89
C PRO A 416 -31.81 29.23 -0.73
N ALA A 417 -32.95 29.91 -0.90
CA ALA A 417 -33.96 30.08 0.16
C ALA A 417 -34.44 28.73 0.75
N GLN A 418 -34.49 27.69 -0.09
CA GLN A 418 -34.80 26.32 0.32
C GLN A 418 -33.76 25.77 1.31
N MET A 419 -32.47 26.03 1.08
CA MET A 419 -31.39 25.59 1.97
C MET A 419 -31.40 26.36 3.30
N GLU A 420 -31.68 27.67 3.28
CA GLU A 420 -31.86 28.46 4.50
C GLU A 420 -33.02 27.94 5.36
N SER A 421 -34.14 27.56 4.72
CA SER A 421 -35.26 26.91 5.40
C SER A 421 -34.84 25.56 5.99
N ALA A 422 -34.16 24.72 5.19
CA ALA A 422 -33.69 23.41 5.65
C ALA A 422 -32.75 23.51 6.85
N LEU A 423 -31.79 24.44 6.84
CA LEU A 423 -30.89 24.69 7.97
C LEU A 423 -31.65 25.16 9.22
N SER A 424 -32.64 26.05 9.05
CA SER A 424 -33.46 26.52 10.16
C SER A 424 -34.29 25.39 10.78
N ASP A 425 -34.80 24.46 9.97
CA ASP A 425 -35.54 23.29 10.44
C ASP A 425 -34.62 22.29 11.17
N VAL A 426 -33.42 22.06 10.65
CA VAL A 426 -32.40 21.22 11.29
C VAL A 426 -31.95 21.80 12.63
N CYS A 427 -31.69 23.11 12.69
CA CYS A 427 -31.34 23.80 13.94
C CYS A 427 -32.47 23.73 14.96
N SER A 428 -33.72 23.98 14.56
CA SER A 428 -34.88 23.85 15.44
C SER A 428 -35.02 22.43 15.98
N ARG A 429 -34.89 21.41 15.12
CA ARG A 429 -34.96 20.00 15.52
C ARG A 429 -33.83 19.61 16.48
N ALA A 430 -32.61 20.08 16.23
CA ALA A 430 -31.50 19.83 17.15
C ALA A 430 -31.75 20.43 18.53
N VAL A 431 -32.27 21.67 18.59
CA VAL A 431 -32.64 22.32 19.86
C VAL A 431 -33.75 21.56 20.59
N GLU A 432 -34.80 21.10 19.88
CA GLU A 432 -35.89 20.29 20.46
C GLU A 432 -35.36 18.98 21.08
N ARG A 433 -34.35 18.37 20.47
CA ARG A 433 -33.72 17.13 20.95
C ARG A 433 -32.67 17.35 22.04
N GLY A 434 -32.34 18.60 22.37
CA GLY A 434 -31.20 18.92 23.24
C GLY A 434 -29.84 18.54 22.63
N ALA A 435 -29.78 18.44 21.30
CA ALA A 435 -28.59 18.12 20.53
C ALA A 435 -27.88 19.40 20.07
N ARG A 436 -26.59 19.27 19.74
CA ARG A 436 -25.74 20.34 19.20
C ARG A 436 -25.44 20.09 17.73
N ILE A 437 -24.93 21.09 17.03
CA ILE A 437 -24.63 21.04 15.59
C ILE A 437 -23.17 21.42 15.36
N PHE A 438 -22.46 20.57 14.61
CA PHE A 438 -21.14 20.87 14.07
C PHE A 438 -21.25 21.15 12.59
N MET A 439 -20.85 22.35 12.18
CA MET A 439 -20.58 22.66 10.79
C MET A 439 -19.23 22.05 10.43
N ASP A 440 -19.22 20.97 9.66
CA ASP A 440 -17.98 20.31 9.30
C ASP A 440 -17.14 21.19 8.38
N ALA A 441 -15.84 21.19 8.64
CA ALA A 441 -14.90 21.88 7.78
C ALA A 441 -14.71 21.12 6.47
N GLU A 442 -14.52 21.86 5.41
CA GLU A 442 -14.32 21.35 4.05
C GLU A 442 -13.07 22.01 3.44
N GLN A 443 -12.92 21.88 2.12
CA GLN A 443 -11.81 22.50 1.39
C GLN A 443 -11.86 24.03 1.50
N ILE A 444 -10.70 24.69 1.42
CA ILE A 444 -10.58 26.14 1.57
C ILE A 444 -11.40 26.94 0.54
N SER A 445 -11.73 26.33 -0.59
CA SER A 445 -12.57 26.91 -1.64
C SER A 445 -13.99 27.22 -1.15
N VAL A 446 -14.53 26.41 -0.24
CA VAL A 446 -15.90 26.57 0.32
C VAL A 446 -15.90 27.02 1.77
N GLN A 447 -14.80 26.79 2.52
CA GLN A 447 -14.73 27.06 3.96
C GLN A 447 -15.17 28.48 4.37
N PRO A 448 -14.76 29.58 3.69
CA PRO A 448 -15.22 30.92 4.06
C PRO A 448 -16.74 31.13 3.91
N GLY A 449 -17.38 30.42 2.98
CA GLY A 449 -18.84 30.41 2.85
C GLY A 449 -19.50 29.65 4.00
N ILE A 450 -18.94 28.50 4.38
CA ILE A 450 -19.39 27.72 5.54
C ILE A 450 -19.24 28.53 6.83
N ASP A 451 -18.12 29.22 7.00
CA ASP A 451 -17.84 30.10 8.13
C ASP A 451 -18.91 31.20 8.27
N ALA A 452 -19.30 31.83 7.16
CA ALA A 452 -20.35 32.85 7.16
C ALA A 452 -21.71 32.29 7.59
N VAL A 453 -22.09 31.13 7.06
CA VAL A 453 -23.34 30.43 7.42
C VAL A 453 -23.33 30.02 8.88
N ALA A 454 -22.22 29.46 9.37
CA ALA A 454 -22.06 29.05 10.76
C ALA A 454 -22.21 30.24 11.72
N ILE A 455 -21.56 31.37 11.43
CA ILE A 455 -21.67 32.59 12.24
C ILE A 455 -23.10 33.12 12.25
N ASP A 456 -23.78 33.11 11.12
CA ASP A 456 -25.16 33.56 11.05
C ASP A 456 -26.11 32.66 11.87
N LEU A 457 -25.96 31.34 11.78
CA LEU A 457 -26.70 30.40 12.62
C LEU A 457 -26.37 30.56 14.12
N MET A 458 -25.10 30.81 14.47
CA MET A 458 -24.74 31.08 15.87
C MET A 458 -25.43 32.33 16.41
N ARG A 459 -25.53 33.41 15.62
CA ARG A 459 -26.29 34.61 16.04
C ARG A 459 -27.75 34.31 16.35
N ARG A 460 -28.37 33.40 15.59
CA ARG A 460 -29.79 33.03 15.75
C ARG A 460 -30.01 32.04 16.90
N PHE A 461 -29.10 31.09 17.12
CA PHE A 461 -29.35 29.92 18.00
C PHE A 461 -28.46 29.82 19.24
N ASN A 462 -27.29 30.49 19.29
CA ASN A 462 -26.38 30.44 20.43
C ASN A 462 -26.60 31.63 21.37
N THR A 463 -27.34 31.42 22.45
CA THR A 463 -27.58 32.46 23.48
C THR A 463 -26.81 32.14 24.77
N LYS A 464 -26.63 33.13 25.64
CA LYS A 464 -25.92 32.92 26.93
C LYS A 464 -26.66 31.97 27.87
N GLU A 465 -27.99 31.91 27.77
CA GLU A 465 -28.82 31.02 28.58
C GLU A 465 -28.73 29.57 28.10
N ARG A 466 -28.66 29.34 26.78
CA ARG A 466 -28.62 28.00 26.18
C ARG A 466 -27.20 27.45 26.02
N GLY A 467 -26.21 28.34 25.89
CA GLY A 467 -24.86 27.99 25.48
C GLY A 467 -24.73 27.80 23.97
N ALA A 468 -23.62 27.21 23.53
CA ALA A 468 -23.38 26.95 22.12
C ALA A 468 -24.20 25.75 21.62
N VAL A 469 -25.11 26.01 20.67
CA VAL A 469 -25.83 24.98 19.91
C VAL A 469 -25.06 24.66 18.63
N VAL A 470 -24.67 25.68 17.87
CA VAL A 470 -23.94 25.56 16.61
C VAL A 470 -22.46 25.84 16.87
N PHE A 471 -21.60 24.98 16.34
CA PHE A 471 -20.15 25.13 16.35
C PHE A 471 -19.62 25.19 14.93
N ASN A 472 -18.64 26.08 14.71
CA ASN A 472 -17.86 26.08 13.48
C ASN A 472 -16.58 25.28 13.66
N THR A 473 -16.13 24.59 12.60
CA THR A 473 -14.91 23.79 12.61
C THR A 473 -13.73 24.60 12.07
N TYR A 474 -12.71 24.81 12.90
CA TYR A 474 -11.47 25.52 12.55
C TYR A 474 -10.33 24.53 12.33
N GLN A 475 -9.63 24.66 11.20
CA GLN A 475 -8.59 23.73 10.79
C GLN A 475 -7.19 24.31 11.02
N ALA A 476 -6.48 23.85 12.05
CA ALA A 476 -5.21 24.43 12.50
C ALA A 476 -4.04 24.29 11.51
N TYR A 477 -4.12 23.41 10.50
CA TYR A 477 -3.10 23.32 9.45
C TYR A 477 -3.08 24.54 8.52
N LEU A 478 -4.16 25.34 8.46
CA LEU A 478 -4.23 26.54 7.64
C LEU A 478 -3.53 27.71 8.35
N LYS A 479 -2.65 28.40 7.64
CA LYS A 479 -1.97 29.61 8.14
C LYS A 479 -2.94 30.74 8.50
N SER A 480 -4.12 30.77 7.87
CA SER A 480 -5.15 31.80 8.07
C SER A 480 -6.07 31.53 9.27
N THR A 481 -6.04 30.34 9.88
CA THR A 481 -6.96 29.97 10.96
C THR A 481 -6.88 30.90 12.17
N PRO A 482 -5.70 31.27 12.68
CA PRO A 482 -5.60 32.20 13.81
C PRO A 482 -6.28 33.55 13.56
N ASP A 483 -6.15 34.08 12.34
CA ASP A 483 -6.73 35.38 11.98
C ASP A 483 -8.24 35.28 11.74
N THR A 484 -8.70 34.18 11.15
CA THR A 484 -10.14 33.90 10.97
C THR A 484 -10.83 33.77 12.33
N LEU A 485 -10.22 33.03 13.26
CA LEU A 485 -10.73 32.90 14.62
C LEU A 485 -10.76 34.24 15.36
N ALA A 486 -9.72 35.07 15.21
CA ALA A 486 -9.71 36.42 15.80
C ALA A 486 -10.87 37.29 15.31
N GLN A 487 -11.21 37.20 14.01
CA GLN A 487 -12.37 37.90 13.44
C GLN A 487 -13.68 37.38 14.04
N HIS A 488 -13.84 36.07 14.21
CA HIS A 488 -15.05 35.50 14.79
C HIS A 488 -15.19 35.78 16.29
N VAL A 489 -14.09 35.83 17.05
CA VAL A 489 -14.07 36.32 18.45
C VAL A 489 -14.53 37.77 18.51
N ALA A 490 -14.08 38.63 17.58
CA ALA A 490 -14.53 40.01 17.50
C ALA A 490 -16.02 40.13 17.17
N LEU A 491 -16.55 39.29 16.28
CA LEU A 491 -17.98 39.24 15.96
C LEU A 491 -18.81 38.76 17.15
N ALA A 492 -18.39 37.70 17.85
CA ALA A 492 -19.07 37.21 19.04
C ALA A 492 -19.12 38.26 20.16
N HIS A 493 -18.03 39.02 20.35
CA HIS A 493 -18.01 40.14 21.29
C HIS A 493 -18.94 41.29 20.87
N LYS A 494 -18.98 41.62 19.57
CA LYS A 494 -19.80 42.71 19.04
C LYS A 494 -21.29 42.41 19.07
N ASP A 495 -21.66 41.20 18.67
CA ASP A 495 -23.05 40.78 18.44
C ASP A 495 -23.63 39.97 19.64
N ASP A 496 -22.83 39.78 20.70
CA ASP A 496 -23.16 39.18 22.00
C ASP A 496 -23.75 37.74 21.97
N PHE A 497 -23.28 36.89 21.04
CA PHE A 497 -23.63 35.46 20.97
C PHE A 497 -22.52 34.57 21.53
N VAL A 498 -22.85 33.33 21.92
CA VAL A 498 -21.85 32.35 22.39
C VAL A 498 -21.13 31.72 21.18
N LEU A 499 -19.81 31.89 21.09
CA LEU A 499 -19.02 31.35 19.98
C LEU A 499 -18.70 29.86 20.19
N GLY A 500 -19.29 28.98 19.37
CA GLY A 500 -18.99 27.56 19.37
C GLY A 500 -17.79 27.24 18.47
N ILE A 501 -16.72 26.70 19.05
CA ILE A 501 -15.45 26.44 18.36
C ILE A 501 -15.15 24.93 18.40
N LYS A 502 -15.12 24.27 17.25
CA LYS A 502 -14.54 22.92 17.09
C LYS A 502 -13.17 23.06 16.45
N LEU A 503 -12.11 22.75 17.20
CA LEU A 503 -10.74 22.84 16.71
C LEU A 503 -10.25 21.46 16.25
N VAL A 504 -9.78 21.37 15.02
CA VAL A 504 -9.16 20.17 14.42
C VAL A 504 -7.78 20.50 13.85
N ARG A 505 -6.92 19.49 13.66
CA ARG A 505 -5.67 19.70 12.92
C ARG A 505 -5.89 19.90 11.42
N GLY A 506 -6.81 19.16 10.80
CA GLY A 506 -7.13 19.24 9.38
C GLY A 506 -7.41 17.89 8.73
N ALA A 507 -8.28 17.88 7.71
CA ALA A 507 -8.63 16.68 6.94
C ALA A 507 -8.21 16.73 5.46
N TYR A 508 -7.98 17.93 4.91
CA TYR A 508 -7.78 18.16 3.47
C TYR A 508 -6.33 18.51 3.08
N ILE A 509 -5.36 18.29 3.97
CA ILE A 509 -3.95 18.70 3.80
C ILE A 509 -3.35 18.24 2.45
N SER A 510 -3.75 17.06 1.95
CA SER A 510 -3.25 16.48 0.70
C SER A 510 -3.82 17.10 -0.58
N SER A 511 -5.00 17.73 -0.51
CA SER A 511 -5.65 18.38 -1.66
C SER A 511 -5.42 19.89 -1.71
N GLU A 512 -4.91 20.48 -0.63
CA GLU A 512 -4.83 21.93 -0.47
C GLU A 512 -3.59 22.55 -1.11
N PRO A 513 -3.69 23.79 -1.64
CA PRO A 513 -2.52 24.50 -2.14
C PRO A 513 -1.46 24.67 -1.05
N ARG A 514 -0.25 24.21 -1.34
CA ARG A 514 0.85 24.10 -0.35
C ARG A 514 1.17 25.40 0.39
N HIS A 515 0.96 26.55 -0.23
CA HIS A 515 1.26 27.86 0.35
C HIS A 515 0.26 28.31 1.43
N MET A 516 -0.96 27.75 1.43
CA MET A 516 -2.02 28.07 2.40
C MET A 516 -1.86 27.32 3.73
N ILE A 517 -1.08 26.24 3.73
CA ILE A 517 -0.92 25.34 4.86
C ILE A 517 0.43 25.57 5.56
N ASN A 518 0.50 25.24 6.86
CA ASN A 518 1.72 25.31 7.65
C ASN A 518 2.86 24.50 7.03
N ASP A 519 4.10 24.97 7.24
CA ASP A 519 5.25 24.40 6.53
C ASP A 519 5.69 23.04 7.07
N THR A 520 5.39 22.74 8.34
CA THR A 520 5.71 21.47 8.99
C THR A 520 4.52 20.97 9.80
N LYS A 521 4.53 19.67 10.11
CA LYS A 521 3.59 19.08 11.07
C LYS A 521 3.72 19.77 12.43
N GLN A 522 4.95 20.01 12.90
CA GLN A 522 5.19 20.69 14.17
C GLN A 522 4.55 22.08 14.20
N ALA A 523 4.66 22.88 13.13
CA ALA A 523 3.99 24.18 13.07
C ALA A 523 2.46 24.08 13.14
N THR A 524 1.87 23.00 12.63
CA THR A 524 0.43 22.71 12.80
C THR A 524 0.08 22.33 14.23
N ASP A 525 0.93 21.52 14.87
CA ASP A 525 0.78 21.15 16.29
C ASP A 525 0.89 22.39 17.18
N ASP A 526 1.89 23.24 16.94
CA ASP A 526 2.11 24.49 17.66
C ASP A 526 0.94 25.46 17.47
N SER A 527 0.42 25.59 16.24
CA SER A 527 -0.76 26.41 15.96
C SER A 527 -2.00 25.90 16.71
N TYR A 528 -2.27 24.59 16.66
CA TYR A 528 -3.38 23.95 17.37
C TYR A 528 -3.27 24.17 18.89
N ASP A 529 -2.11 23.85 19.48
CA ASP A 529 -1.89 23.94 20.92
C ASP A 529 -1.90 25.40 21.39
N SER A 530 -1.39 26.34 20.59
CA SER A 530 -1.44 27.78 20.91
C SER A 530 -2.87 28.30 20.92
N ILE A 531 -3.68 27.95 19.91
CA ILE A 531 -5.09 28.35 19.85
C ILE A 531 -5.85 27.79 21.06
N ALA A 532 -5.72 26.50 21.35
CA ALA A 532 -6.39 25.87 22.48
C ALA A 532 -6.01 26.54 23.82
N ARG A 533 -4.71 26.76 24.04
CA ARG A 533 -4.17 27.42 25.26
C ARG A 533 -4.68 28.84 25.43
N GLU A 534 -4.70 29.64 24.36
CA GLU A 534 -5.14 31.04 24.37
C GLU A 534 -6.64 31.17 24.64
N LEU A 535 -7.46 30.32 23.99
CA LEU A 535 -8.90 30.26 24.24
C LEU A 535 -9.23 29.83 25.68
N LEU A 536 -8.58 28.77 26.18
CA LEU A 536 -8.75 28.31 27.57
C LEU A 536 -8.29 29.35 28.59
N SER A 537 -7.27 30.11 28.24
CA SER A 537 -6.79 31.23 29.07
C SER A 537 -7.75 32.42 29.07
N GLN A 538 -8.76 32.42 28.19
CA GLN A 538 -9.64 33.55 27.86
C GLN A 538 -8.85 34.78 27.43
N GLY A 539 -7.77 34.58 26.67
CA GLY A 539 -6.90 35.64 26.18
C GLY A 539 -6.49 35.34 24.74
N TYR A 540 -7.17 35.97 23.78
CA TYR A 540 -6.94 35.74 22.35
C TYR A 540 -6.77 37.07 21.62
N ARG A 541 -5.57 37.31 21.10
CA ARG A 541 -5.17 38.59 20.48
C ARG A 541 -5.48 39.78 21.42
N ASP A 542 -6.39 40.67 21.03
CA ASP A 542 -6.74 41.90 21.75
C ASP A 542 -7.83 41.71 22.83
N TYR A 543 -8.36 40.49 22.97
CA TYR A 543 -9.46 40.18 23.89
C TYR A 543 -8.96 39.40 25.11
N GLY A 544 -9.38 39.82 26.30
CA GLY A 544 -9.06 39.15 27.57
C GLY A 544 -7.61 39.30 28.05
N VAL A 545 -6.88 40.27 27.49
CA VAL A 545 -5.53 40.67 27.91
C VAL A 545 -5.58 41.95 28.75
N PRO A 546 -4.59 42.22 29.64
CA PRO A 546 -4.55 43.45 30.43
C PRO A 546 -4.55 44.70 29.53
N GLY A 547 -5.54 45.58 29.71
CA GLY A 547 -5.75 46.77 28.86
C GLY A 547 -6.45 46.51 27.53
N GLY A 548 -6.86 45.27 27.23
CA GLY A 548 -7.63 44.87 26.05
C GLY A 548 -9.16 44.91 26.27
N LYS A 549 -9.90 44.40 25.28
CA LYS A 549 -11.38 44.26 25.36
C LYS A 549 -11.77 43.05 26.20
N SER A 550 -13.01 43.01 26.70
CA SER A 550 -13.50 41.84 27.44
C SER A 550 -13.64 40.62 26.53
N PHE A 551 -13.29 39.45 27.04
CA PHE A 551 -13.38 38.19 26.29
C PHE A 551 -14.86 37.76 26.12
N PRO A 552 -15.31 37.37 24.91
CA PRO A 552 -16.68 36.92 24.70
C PRO A 552 -16.93 35.53 25.29
N SER A 553 -18.21 35.15 25.46
CA SER A 553 -18.59 33.80 25.86
C SER A 553 -18.29 32.81 24.73
N ILE A 554 -17.53 31.75 25.03
CA ILE A 554 -17.18 30.71 24.06
C ILE A 554 -17.38 29.31 24.64
N GLU A 555 -17.59 28.32 23.76
CA GLU A 555 -17.46 26.90 24.09
C GLU A 555 -16.46 26.23 23.13
N LEU A 556 -15.58 25.40 23.67
CA LEU A 556 -14.46 24.79 22.93
C LEU A 556 -14.60 23.28 22.86
N PHE A 557 -14.56 22.75 21.64
CA PHE A 557 -14.47 21.32 21.36
C PHE A 557 -13.11 21.01 20.74
N LEU A 558 -12.30 20.18 21.41
CA LEU A 558 -11.00 19.74 20.92
C LEU A 558 -11.12 18.35 20.28
N ALA A 559 -10.96 18.31 18.96
CA ALA A 559 -10.99 17.10 18.16
C ALA A 559 -9.58 16.74 17.67
N THR A 560 -8.95 15.79 18.37
CA THR A 560 -7.54 15.43 18.17
C THR A 560 -7.24 14.01 18.64
N HIS A 561 -6.36 13.31 17.90
CA HIS A 561 -5.76 12.03 18.29
C HIS A 561 -4.43 12.18 19.04
N ASN A 562 -3.93 13.42 19.21
CA ASN A 562 -2.73 13.67 19.99
C ASN A 562 -3.08 13.74 21.48
N LYS A 563 -2.65 12.72 22.23
CA LYS A 563 -2.83 12.59 23.67
C LYS A 563 -2.25 13.77 24.45
N ASP A 564 -1.06 14.23 24.08
CA ASP A 564 -0.35 15.29 24.81
C ASP A 564 -1.10 16.62 24.73
N SER A 565 -1.61 17.01 23.56
CA SER A 565 -2.43 18.21 23.38
C SER A 565 -3.67 18.19 24.29
N VAL A 566 -4.33 17.03 24.37
CA VAL A 566 -5.55 16.84 25.17
C VAL A 566 -5.25 16.91 26.67
N LEU A 567 -4.20 16.23 27.12
CA LEU A 567 -3.81 16.22 28.54
C LEU A 567 -3.35 17.61 28.98
N LYS A 568 -2.56 18.33 28.17
CA LYS A 568 -2.16 19.72 28.45
C LYS A 568 -3.35 20.66 28.55
N ALA A 569 -4.33 20.55 27.66
CA ALA A 569 -5.54 21.35 27.70
C ALA A 569 -6.37 21.06 28.96
N ASN A 570 -6.51 19.79 29.34
CA ASN A 570 -7.21 19.40 30.57
C ASN A 570 -6.46 19.91 31.81
N GLU A 571 -5.15 19.73 31.90
CA GLU A 571 -4.32 20.21 33.01
C GLU A 571 -4.42 21.73 33.18
N LEU A 572 -4.38 22.47 32.08
CA LEU A 572 -4.56 23.93 32.10
C LEU A 572 -5.94 24.31 32.66
N GLN A 573 -6.99 23.65 32.20
CA GLN A 573 -8.35 23.89 32.68
C GLN A 573 -8.48 23.60 34.19
N GLN A 574 -7.90 22.50 34.67
CA GLN A 574 -7.91 22.17 36.10
C GLN A 574 -7.12 23.17 36.93
N THR A 575 -5.96 23.60 36.44
CA THR A 575 -5.13 24.60 37.11
C THR A 575 -5.92 25.90 37.31
N ARG A 576 -6.62 26.36 36.26
CA ARG A 576 -7.48 27.54 36.34
C ARG A 576 -8.64 27.37 37.30
N ALA A 577 -9.25 26.19 37.36
CA ALA A 577 -10.35 25.88 38.27
C ALA A 577 -9.90 25.97 39.74
N LYS A 578 -8.74 25.39 40.05
CA LYS A 578 -8.10 25.48 41.38
C LYS A 578 -7.70 26.91 41.75
N GLU A 579 -7.32 27.71 40.77
CA GLU A 579 -7.01 29.14 40.95
C GLU A 579 -8.28 30.01 41.07
N GLY A 580 -9.49 29.44 41.00
CA GLY A 580 -10.75 30.19 41.05
C GLY A 580 -10.96 31.12 39.85
N LYS A 581 -10.26 30.89 38.73
CA LYS A 581 -10.42 31.68 37.51
C LYS A 581 -11.67 31.27 36.75
N ALA A 582 -12.23 32.20 35.99
CA ALA A 582 -13.34 31.88 35.08
C ALA A 582 -12.94 30.76 34.11
N LEU A 583 -13.86 29.82 33.92
CA LEU A 583 -13.70 28.65 33.07
C LEU A 583 -14.57 28.78 31.81
N ILE A 584 -14.09 28.22 30.71
CA ILE A 584 -14.91 27.98 29.51
C ILE A 584 -15.31 26.50 29.47
N ARG A 585 -16.45 26.16 28.87
CA ARG A 585 -16.81 24.75 28.68
C ARG A 585 -15.89 24.14 27.63
N ILE A 586 -15.19 23.06 27.99
CA ILE A 586 -14.32 22.30 27.10
C ILE A 586 -14.80 20.86 26.94
N GLN A 587 -14.76 20.37 25.71
CA GLN A 587 -15.20 19.05 25.31
C GLN A 587 -14.13 18.37 24.45
N TYR A 588 -14.03 17.05 24.52
CA TYR A 588 -13.03 16.28 23.80
C TYR A 588 -13.69 15.24 22.91
N GLY A 589 -13.19 15.04 21.69
CA GLY A 589 -13.74 14.06 20.77
C GLY A 589 -12.70 13.33 19.93
N GLN A 590 -12.95 12.03 19.73
CA GLN A 590 -12.20 11.17 18.82
C GLN A 590 -13.16 10.36 17.94
N LEU A 591 -12.68 9.90 16.78
CA LEU A 591 -13.42 8.95 15.95
C LEU A 591 -13.61 7.60 16.68
N LEU A 592 -14.70 6.90 16.35
CA LEU A 592 -14.94 5.54 16.79
C LEU A 592 -13.87 4.60 16.21
N GLY A 593 -13.30 3.73 17.06
CA GLY A 593 -12.24 2.80 16.67
C GLY A 593 -10.87 3.44 16.40
N MET A 594 -10.69 4.72 16.76
CA MET A 594 -9.43 5.44 16.61
C MET A 594 -9.05 6.23 17.87
N ALA A 595 -7.79 6.16 18.25
CA ALA A 595 -7.22 6.82 19.43
C ALA A 595 -8.04 6.59 20.71
N ASP A 596 -8.54 5.35 20.89
CA ASP A 596 -9.33 4.96 22.05
C ASP A 596 -8.57 5.16 23.35
N GLU A 597 -7.25 5.02 23.33
CA GLU A 597 -6.36 5.30 24.45
C GLU A 597 -6.49 6.76 24.95
N VAL A 598 -6.76 7.73 24.07
CA VAL A 598 -6.97 9.13 24.45
C VAL A 598 -8.31 9.30 25.14
N SER A 599 -9.37 8.75 24.54
CA SER A 599 -10.73 8.79 25.08
C SER A 599 -10.82 8.13 26.46
N PHE A 600 -10.31 6.91 26.61
CA PHE A 600 -10.35 6.18 27.87
C PHE A 600 -9.42 6.77 28.93
N SER A 601 -8.28 7.37 28.55
CA SER A 601 -7.45 8.11 29.51
C SER A 601 -8.21 9.28 30.14
N LEU A 602 -9.02 10.01 29.35
CA LEU A 602 -9.84 11.11 29.86
C LEU A 602 -10.99 10.63 30.75
N LEU A 603 -11.66 9.53 30.38
CA LEU A 603 -12.71 8.93 31.21
C LEU A 603 -12.16 8.43 32.55
N GLN A 604 -11.01 7.76 32.53
CA GLN A 604 -10.34 7.32 33.76
C GLN A 604 -9.97 8.50 34.67
N LEU A 605 -9.50 9.61 34.10
CA LEU A 605 -9.24 10.84 34.86
C LEU A 605 -10.53 11.45 35.44
N ALA A 606 -11.67 11.29 34.76
CA ALA A 606 -12.96 11.73 35.28
C ALA A 606 -13.42 10.86 36.46
N ASP A 607 -13.34 9.52 36.32
CA ASP A 607 -13.74 8.56 37.35
C ASP A 607 -12.90 8.69 38.63
N GLN A 608 -11.57 8.76 38.49
CA GLN A 608 -10.65 8.94 39.62
C GLN A 608 -10.96 10.18 40.47
N ARG A 609 -11.53 11.22 39.85
CA ARG A 609 -11.92 12.47 40.52
C ARG A 609 -13.30 12.37 41.15
N ALA A 610 -14.22 11.65 40.53
CA ALA A 610 -15.54 11.38 41.11
C ALA A 610 -15.42 10.59 42.43
N ASP A 611 -14.51 9.61 42.50
CA ASP A 611 -14.28 8.79 43.69
C ASP A 611 -13.57 9.54 44.84
N ALA A 612 -12.74 10.52 44.50
CA ALA A 612 -11.97 11.31 45.46
C ALA A 612 -12.81 12.42 46.12
N LYS A 613 -13.94 12.08 46.77
CA LYS A 613 -14.85 13.00 47.52
C LYS A 613 -14.70 14.47 47.08
N GLY A 614 -15.16 14.73 45.85
CA GLY A 614 -14.82 15.91 45.06
C GLY A 614 -14.86 17.22 45.84
N SER A 615 -13.78 17.99 45.73
CA SER A 615 -13.89 19.42 45.98
C SER A 615 -14.80 20.02 44.89
N ASP A 616 -15.70 20.93 45.23
CA ASP A 616 -16.54 21.70 44.28
C ASP A 616 -15.70 22.58 43.30
N SER A 617 -14.37 22.42 43.28
CA SER A 617 -13.41 23.23 42.53
C SER A 617 -12.82 22.56 41.29
N ASP A 618 -13.13 21.29 41.00
CA ASP A 618 -12.59 20.60 39.82
C ASP A 618 -13.46 20.83 38.56
N ALA A 619 -12.82 21.05 37.41
CA ALA A 619 -13.53 21.28 36.15
C ALA A 619 -14.01 19.97 35.50
N PRO A 620 -15.23 19.91 34.94
CA PRO A 620 -15.79 18.69 34.36
C PRO A 620 -15.02 18.26 33.09
N ILE A 621 -14.90 16.95 32.89
CA ILE A 621 -14.34 16.34 31.68
C ILE A 621 -15.48 15.73 30.87
N GLU A 622 -15.76 16.30 29.69
CA GLU A 622 -16.77 15.77 28.78
C GLU A 622 -16.11 15.14 27.55
N VAL A 623 -16.30 13.82 27.36
CA VAL A 623 -15.69 13.05 26.27
C VAL A 623 -16.77 12.52 25.32
N TYR A 624 -16.52 12.61 24.03
CA TYR A 624 -17.43 12.22 22.95
C TYR A 624 -16.75 11.27 21.95
N LYS A 625 -17.56 10.44 21.28
CA LYS A 625 -17.12 9.65 20.12
C LYS A 625 -17.83 10.08 18.85
N CYS A 626 -17.08 10.21 17.76
CA CYS A 626 -17.63 10.52 16.44
C CYS A 626 -17.88 9.25 15.65
N LEU A 627 -19.11 9.09 15.17
CA LEU A 627 -19.60 7.93 14.45
C LEU A 627 -20.23 8.34 13.13
N SER A 628 -19.96 7.57 12.09
CA SER A 628 -20.69 7.64 10.81
C SER A 628 -21.76 6.54 10.75
N TRP A 629 -22.89 6.82 10.10
CA TRP A 629 -23.92 5.81 9.83
C TRP A 629 -24.41 5.89 8.38
N GLY A 630 -24.76 4.76 7.78
CA GLY A 630 -25.17 4.65 6.38
C GLY A 630 -25.14 3.19 5.92
N SER A 631 -25.36 2.89 4.64
CA SER A 631 -25.12 1.52 4.18
C SER A 631 -23.62 1.24 4.09
N LEU A 632 -23.22 -0.03 4.08
CA LEU A 632 -21.80 -0.42 3.90
C LEU A 632 -21.16 0.12 2.60
N GLY A 633 -21.96 0.53 1.62
CA GLY A 633 -21.50 1.16 0.38
C GLY A 633 -21.32 2.68 0.48
N ASP A 634 -21.88 3.30 1.52
CA ASP A 634 -21.86 4.75 1.72
C ASP A 634 -20.74 5.19 2.68
N SER A 635 -20.04 4.26 3.34
CA SER A 635 -19.04 4.59 4.37
C SER A 635 -17.73 5.15 3.79
N PRO A 636 -17.26 6.34 4.24
CA PRO A 636 -15.99 6.92 3.78
C PRO A 636 -14.74 6.17 4.29
N SER A 637 -14.87 5.30 5.29
CA SER A 637 -13.74 4.57 5.91
C SER A 637 -13.09 3.51 5.02
N THR A 638 -13.67 3.20 3.86
CA THR A 638 -13.08 2.28 2.86
C THR A 638 -12.12 2.98 1.88
N SER A 639 -11.94 4.31 1.98
CA SER A 639 -11.15 5.13 1.04
C SER A 639 -9.67 5.35 1.40
N LEU A 640 -9.16 4.75 2.48
CA LEU A 640 -7.73 4.81 2.86
C LEU A 640 -6.88 3.83 2.03
N THR A 641 -6.71 4.09 0.75
CA THR A 641 -5.67 3.47 -0.09
C THR A 641 -4.49 4.41 -0.31
N LEU A 642 -3.31 3.98 0.13
CA LEU A 642 -1.99 4.56 -0.16
C LEU A 642 -1.82 4.82 -1.66
N ARG A 643 -1.77 6.08 -2.09
CA ARG A 643 -1.30 6.47 -3.44
C ARG A 643 0.20 6.75 -3.43
N PRO A 644 0.95 6.35 -4.49
CA PRO A 644 2.35 6.75 -4.67
C PRO A 644 2.47 8.24 -5.06
N PRO A 645 3.61 8.90 -4.78
CA PRO A 645 3.79 10.33 -5.02
C PRO A 645 3.92 10.66 -6.53
N PRO A 646 3.47 11.86 -6.97
CA PRO A 646 3.58 12.29 -8.36
C PRO A 646 5.01 12.75 -8.74
N PRO A 647 5.37 12.71 -10.04
CA PRO A 647 6.67 13.18 -10.50
C PRO A 647 6.75 14.73 -10.45
N PRO A 648 7.96 15.30 -10.26
CA PRO A 648 8.14 16.74 -10.19
C PRO A 648 7.91 17.40 -11.56
N SER A 649 7.05 18.41 -11.59
CA SER A 649 6.77 19.27 -12.75
C SER A 649 7.83 20.35 -12.92
N ASP A 650 8.22 20.57 -14.18
CA ASP A 650 9.16 21.57 -14.69
C ASP A 650 8.91 23.01 -14.17
N SER A 651 10.00 23.70 -13.82
CA SER A 651 10.06 25.16 -13.81
C SER A 651 11.09 25.64 -14.84
N ARG A 652 10.61 26.12 -15.99
CA ARG A 652 11.37 26.97 -16.93
C ARG A 652 11.14 28.44 -16.58
N HIS A 653 12.23 29.16 -16.32
CA HIS A 653 12.57 30.51 -16.79
C HIS A 653 13.56 31.15 -15.82
N LEU A 654 14.82 31.28 -16.24
CA LEU A 654 15.71 32.43 -15.97
C LEU A 654 16.86 32.31 -16.97
N ASP A 655 16.82 33.17 -17.99
CA ASP A 655 17.87 33.38 -18.98
C ASP A 655 19.08 34.11 -18.37
N GLY A 656 20.28 33.77 -18.86
CA GLY A 656 21.40 34.71 -18.95
C GLY A 656 22.75 34.26 -18.35
N ILE A 657 23.78 34.25 -19.21
CA ILE A 657 25.24 34.45 -19.00
C ILE A 657 26.13 33.18 -19.17
N PRO A 658 27.28 33.27 -19.89
CA PRO A 658 27.65 32.31 -20.93
C PRO A 658 28.67 31.23 -20.52
N ASP A 659 28.77 30.24 -21.42
CA ASP A 659 29.74 29.15 -21.46
C ASP A 659 31.21 29.62 -21.33
N ASN A 660 31.94 29.01 -20.40
CA ASN A 660 33.34 28.62 -20.62
C ASN A 660 33.75 27.50 -19.64
N PRO A 661 34.51 26.47 -20.06
CA PRO A 661 34.80 25.30 -19.24
C PRO A 661 36.07 25.52 -18.39
N PRO A 662 36.13 25.02 -17.13
CA PRO A 662 37.45 24.84 -16.51
C PRO A 662 37.68 23.50 -15.78
N ASN A 663 38.82 22.91 -16.13
CA ASN A 663 39.86 22.33 -15.28
C ASN A 663 39.46 21.49 -14.04
N MET A 664 39.78 20.19 -14.09
CA MET A 664 39.52 19.21 -13.01
C MET A 664 40.44 19.31 -11.78
N ALA A 665 41.56 20.06 -11.82
CA ALA A 665 42.54 20.07 -10.73
C ALA A 665 42.21 21.04 -9.57
N ALA A 666 41.37 22.07 -9.78
CA ALA A 666 41.05 23.08 -8.76
C ALA A 666 39.79 22.76 -7.91
N LYS A 667 39.15 21.60 -8.12
CA LYS A 667 37.83 21.26 -7.55
C LYS A 667 37.89 20.65 -6.14
N GLY A 668 38.99 20.01 -5.74
CA GLY A 668 39.14 19.39 -4.40
C GLY A 668 39.07 20.39 -3.25
N ASP A 669 39.86 21.47 -3.33
CA ASP A 669 39.90 22.58 -2.36
C ASP A 669 38.54 23.23 -2.08
N LYS A 670 37.64 23.23 -3.08
CA LYS A 670 36.35 23.89 -2.96
C LYS A 670 35.35 23.05 -2.16
N ILE A 671 35.40 21.72 -2.29
CA ILE A 671 34.52 20.82 -1.54
C ILE A 671 34.92 20.81 -0.07
N GLU A 672 36.21 20.73 0.21
CA GLU A 672 36.74 20.76 1.57
C GLU A 672 36.37 22.05 2.31
N LYS A 673 36.54 23.22 1.67
CA LYS A 673 36.09 24.51 2.24
C LYS A 673 34.60 24.55 2.54
N ILE A 674 33.77 23.91 1.70
CA ILE A 674 32.33 23.83 1.93
C ILE A 674 32.03 22.96 3.16
N ILE A 675 32.67 21.79 3.26
CA ILE A 675 32.53 20.87 4.39
C ILE A 675 32.96 21.56 5.69
N THR A 676 34.16 22.17 5.72
CA THR A 676 34.67 22.88 6.89
C THR A 676 33.72 24.00 7.33
N ARG A 677 33.16 24.77 6.40
CA ARG A 677 32.20 25.83 6.71
C ARG A 677 30.89 25.27 7.30
N LEU A 678 30.38 24.16 6.78
CA LEU A 678 29.16 23.52 7.29
C LEU A 678 29.41 22.88 8.66
N GLN A 679 30.59 22.30 8.89
CA GLN A 679 31.01 21.76 10.18
C GLN A 679 31.23 22.86 11.23
N ALA A 680 31.76 24.02 10.84
CA ALA A 680 31.90 25.17 11.74
C ALA A 680 30.54 25.62 12.29
N ARG A 681 29.50 25.68 11.44
CA ARG A 681 28.12 25.98 11.86
C ARG A 681 27.54 24.97 12.84
N ILE A 682 27.90 23.69 12.69
CA ILE A 682 27.54 22.65 13.67
C ILE A 682 28.24 22.94 15.01
N GLY A 683 29.51 23.32 14.98
CA GLY A 683 30.26 23.75 16.17
C GLY A 683 29.66 24.99 16.86
N GLU A 684 29.01 25.87 16.10
CA GLU A 684 28.27 27.05 16.60
C GLU A 684 26.85 26.72 17.10
N GLY A 685 26.40 25.46 17.03
CA GLY A 685 25.06 25.04 17.46
C GLY A 685 23.94 25.26 16.43
N GLN A 686 24.26 25.67 15.19
CA GLN A 686 23.27 25.92 14.12
C GLN A 686 22.93 24.64 13.33
N PHE A 687 22.40 23.64 14.01
CA PHE A 687 22.24 22.29 13.46
C PHE A 687 21.25 22.20 12.28
N TYR A 688 20.06 22.81 12.41
CA TYR A 688 19.04 22.80 11.37
C TYR A 688 19.48 23.55 10.10
N GLU A 689 20.11 24.72 10.28
CA GLU A 689 20.64 25.49 9.15
C GLU A 689 21.76 24.73 8.42
N ALA A 690 22.67 24.10 9.18
CA ALA A 690 23.72 23.27 8.61
C ALA A 690 23.12 22.11 7.79
N GLN A 691 22.07 21.44 8.29
CA GLN A 691 21.35 20.40 7.57
C GLN A 691 20.74 20.92 6.26
N GLN A 692 19.95 22.00 6.31
CA GLN A 692 19.27 22.54 5.13
C GLN A 692 20.26 23.02 4.06
N GLN A 693 21.32 23.73 4.47
CA GLN A 693 22.37 24.16 3.56
C GLN A 693 23.09 22.97 2.93
N THR A 694 23.34 21.92 3.70
CA THR A 694 23.95 20.69 3.18
C THR A 694 23.07 20.03 2.12
N ARG A 695 21.75 19.93 2.34
CA ARG A 695 20.80 19.40 1.35
C ARG A 695 20.82 20.21 0.06
N VAL A 696 20.77 21.53 0.16
CA VAL A 696 20.80 22.42 -1.01
C VAL A 696 22.11 22.28 -1.79
N VAL A 697 23.24 22.21 -1.10
CA VAL A 697 24.54 22.05 -1.75
C VAL A 697 24.68 20.66 -2.39
N ALA A 698 24.32 19.60 -1.66
CA ALA A 698 24.35 18.23 -2.18
C ALA A 698 23.44 18.08 -3.40
N ALA A 699 22.23 18.64 -3.39
CA ALA A 699 21.31 18.63 -4.53
C ALA A 699 21.90 19.27 -5.80
N ARG A 700 22.74 20.31 -5.67
CA ARG A 700 23.44 20.92 -6.81
C ARG A 700 24.45 19.95 -7.43
N TYR A 701 25.21 19.24 -6.60
CA TYR A 701 26.19 18.25 -7.08
C TYR A 701 25.52 16.99 -7.64
N ILE A 702 24.40 16.56 -7.04
CA ILE A 702 23.55 15.47 -7.56
C ILE A 702 23.00 15.83 -8.94
N LYS A 703 22.43 17.04 -9.11
CA LYS A 703 21.92 17.51 -10.41
C LYS A 703 23.01 17.59 -11.47
N ALA A 704 24.24 17.89 -11.06
CA ALA A 704 25.42 17.90 -11.93
C ALA A 704 26.04 16.51 -12.14
N ALA A 705 25.44 15.44 -11.62
CA ALA A 705 25.96 14.06 -11.64
C ALA A 705 27.39 13.92 -11.06
N ASN A 706 27.80 14.84 -10.17
CA ASN A 706 29.08 14.77 -9.47
C ASN A 706 28.89 14.00 -8.15
N TRP A 707 28.78 12.69 -8.26
CA TRP A 707 28.50 11.78 -7.16
C TRP A 707 29.55 11.81 -6.05
N PRO A 708 30.88 11.78 -6.33
CA PRO A 708 31.89 11.81 -5.27
C PRO A 708 31.77 13.05 -4.38
N ALA A 709 31.56 14.23 -4.96
CA ALA A 709 31.40 15.46 -4.19
C ALA A 709 30.12 15.45 -3.33
N ALA A 710 29.00 14.96 -3.86
CA ALA A 710 27.76 14.85 -3.10
C ALA A 710 27.90 13.86 -1.92
N ILE A 711 28.58 12.73 -2.15
CA ILE A 711 28.86 11.70 -1.15
C ILE A 711 29.74 12.25 -0.03
N ASP A 712 30.84 12.90 -0.37
CA ASP A 712 31.77 13.45 0.63
C ASP A 712 31.10 14.52 1.49
N ILE A 713 30.31 15.41 0.89
CA ILE A 713 29.56 16.44 1.62
C ILE A 713 28.54 15.80 2.57
N LEU A 714 27.68 14.90 2.06
CA LEU A 714 26.64 14.27 2.87
C LEU A 714 27.22 13.42 3.99
N TYR A 715 28.25 12.61 3.70
CA TYR A 715 28.91 11.74 4.69
C TYR A 715 29.55 12.55 5.83
N ASN A 716 30.39 13.54 5.50
CA ASN A 716 31.12 14.29 6.53
C ASN A 716 30.18 15.12 7.41
N VAL A 717 29.15 15.75 6.82
CA VAL A 717 28.20 16.56 7.60
C VAL A 717 27.26 15.68 8.42
N ALA A 718 26.75 14.57 7.86
CA ALA A 718 25.95 13.61 8.62
C ALA A 718 26.73 13.06 9.82
N GLN A 719 28.01 12.72 9.62
CA GLN A 719 28.88 12.26 10.70
C GLN A 719 29.04 13.32 11.80
N SER A 720 29.26 14.58 11.44
CA SER A 720 29.38 15.67 12.41
C SER A 720 28.08 15.94 13.17
N LEU A 721 26.91 15.86 12.52
CA LEU A 721 25.62 16.02 13.18
C LEU A 721 25.32 14.87 14.14
N LEU A 722 25.60 13.63 13.74
CA LEU A 722 25.42 12.47 14.62
C LEU A 722 26.37 12.53 15.84
N LYS A 723 27.62 12.96 15.66
CA LYS A 723 28.56 13.21 16.77
C LYS A 723 28.11 14.34 17.71
N ALA A 724 27.33 15.29 17.20
CA ALA A 724 26.72 16.36 17.99
C ALA A 724 25.35 15.97 18.59
N GLU A 725 25.03 14.67 18.62
CA GLU A 725 23.76 14.11 19.13
C GLU A 725 22.51 14.62 18.41
N GLN A 726 22.66 15.15 17.20
CA GLN A 726 21.55 15.60 16.35
C GLN A 726 21.06 14.47 15.46
N GLY A 727 20.51 13.43 16.09
CA GLY A 727 20.09 12.17 15.44
C GLY A 727 19.14 12.37 14.26
N GLY A 728 18.07 13.17 14.42
CA GLY A 728 17.11 13.41 13.34
C GLY A 728 17.72 14.11 12.12
N SER A 729 18.55 15.14 12.34
CA SER A 729 19.18 15.92 11.27
C SER A 729 20.29 15.13 10.57
N GLY A 730 21.14 14.44 11.34
CA GLY A 730 22.20 13.57 10.82
C GLY A 730 21.64 12.34 10.11
N GLY A 731 20.55 11.77 10.65
CA GLY A 731 19.86 10.62 10.09
C GLY A 731 19.19 10.90 8.75
N ASP A 732 18.56 12.07 8.58
CA ASP A 732 18.00 12.49 7.30
C ASP A 732 19.08 12.61 6.21
N LEU A 733 20.24 13.19 6.53
CA LEU A 733 21.37 13.27 5.61
C LEU A 733 21.99 11.91 5.32
N ALA A 734 22.03 11.01 6.30
CA ALA A 734 22.50 9.63 6.11
C ALA A 734 21.57 8.84 5.18
N VAL A 735 20.25 8.99 5.30
CA VAL A 735 19.28 8.40 4.36
C VAL A 735 19.46 9.00 2.96
N MET A 736 19.61 10.32 2.86
CA MET A 736 19.88 10.99 1.58
C MET A 736 21.18 10.49 0.92
N LEU A 737 22.22 10.19 1.71
CA LEU A 737 23.46 9.59 1.23
C LEU A 737 23.22 8.21 0.57
N VAL A 738 22.36 7.38 1.17
CA VAL A 738 22.00 6.06 0.60
C VAL A 738 21.21 6.22 -0.70
N ASP A 739 20.33 7.21 -0.78
CA ASP A 739 19.64 7.52 -2.04
C ASP A 739 20.60 7.97 -3.15
N VAL A 740 21.65 8.72 -2.79
CA VAL A 740 22.74 9.05 -3.73
C VAL A 740 23.48 7.78 -4.15
N PHE A 741 23.78 6.85 -3.25
CA PHE A 741 24.41 5.56 -3.62
C PHE A 741 23.55 4.77 -4.59
N LYS A 742 22.22 4.76 -4.41
CA LYS A 742 21.28 4.09 -5.34
C LYS A 742 21.23 4.79 -6.70
N GLN A 743 21.19 6.12 -6.73
CA GLN A 743 21.15 6.90 -7.98
C GLN A 743 22.46 6.77 -8.78
N ALA A 744 23.59 6.71 -8.07
CA ALA A 744 24.90 6.51 -8.67
C ALA A 744 25.22 5.02 -8.95
N GLU A 745 24.29 4.10 -8.64
CA GLU A 745 24.44 2.64 -8.79
C GLU A 745 25.73 2.08 -8.16
N LEU A 746 26.13 2.63 -7.01
CA LEU A 746 27.35 2.21 -6.32
C LEU A 746 27.19 0.84 -5.67
N LYS A 747 28.24 0.03 -5.78
CA LYS A 747 28.31 -1.29 -5.15
C LYS A 747 28.70 -1.19 -3.68
N PRO A 748 28.28 -2.15 -2.83
CA PRO A 748 28.71 -2.28 -1.44
C PRO A 748 30.15 -2.79 -1.32
N ASP A 749 31.10 -2.02 -1.83
CA ASP A 749 32.53 -2.22 -1.63
C ASP A 749 32.99 -1.75 -0.24
N ALA A 750 34.22 -2.07 0.14
CA ALA A 750 34.77 -1.72 1.46
C ALA A 750 34.71 -0.21 1.76
N ALA A 751 34.88 0.65 0.74
CA ALA A 751 34.91 2.09 0.91
C ALA A 751 33.50 2.67 1.17
N ASN A 752 32.48 2.17 0.46
CA ASN A 752 31.10 2.61 0.62
C ASN A 752 30.47 2.02 1.88
N LYS A 753 30.71 0.73 2.13
CA LYS A 753 30.30 0.07 3.39
C LYS A 753 30.91 0.74 4.61
N GLY A 754 32.21 1.06 4.56
CA GLY A 754 32.91 1.73 5.66
C GLY A 754 32.26 3.06 6.06
N LYS A 755 31.80 3.86 5.08
CA LYS A 755 31.07 5.11 5.35
C LYS A 755 29.75 4.84 6.09
N LEU A 756 28.94 3.91 5.59
CA LEU A 756 27.63 3.60 6.17
C LEU A 756 27.75 2.96 7.56
N LEU A 757 28.71 2.07 7.76
CA LEU A 757 29.00 1.46 9.06
C LEU A 757 29.44 2.50 10.10
N THR A 758 30.24 3.48 9.67
CA THR A 758 30.65 4.58 10.54
C THR A 758 29.45 5.40 10.98
N LEU A 759 28.55 5.76 10.05
CA LEU A 759 27.34 6.50 10.39
C LEU A 759 26.42 5.68 11.30
N LEU A 760 26.22 4.40 10.99
CA LEU A 760 25.36 3.50 11.75
C LEU A 760 25.73 3.45 13.23
N ARG A 761 27.04 3.36 13.55
CA ARG A 761 27.56 3.32 14.92
C ARG A 761 27.44 4.66 15.68
N LEU A 762 27.16 5.76 14.98
CA LEU A 762 27.00 7.08 15.60
C LEU A 762 25.53 7.41 15.91
N PHE A 763 24.57 6.60 15.47
CA PHE A 763 23.19 6.79 15.87
C PHE A 763 22.98 6.39 17.33
N ALA A 764 22.20 7.18 18.07
CA ALA A 764 21.69 6.78 19.37
C ALA A 764 20.65 5.65 19.24
N ALA A 765 20.57 4.78 20.25
CA ALA A 765 19.64 3.65 20.30
C ALA A 765 18.17 4.05 20.04
N GLN A 766 17.74 5.14 20.67
CA GLN A 766 16.36 5.63 20.64
C GLN A 766 16.02 6.47 19.39
N GLU A 767 16.97 6.71 18.50
CA GLU A 767 16.78 7.61 17.36
C GLU A 767 15.83 7.00 16.31
N PRO A 768 14.65 7.58 16.04
CA PRO A 768 13.65 6.99 15.14
C PRO A 768 14.16 6.83 13.69
N THR A 769 15.03 7.74 13.25
CA THR A 769 15.59 7.69 11.88
C THR A 769 16.56 6.54 11.67
N ARG A 770 17.09 5.92 12.74
CA ARG A 770 18.04 4.81 12.68
C ARG A 770 17.44 3.55 12.04
N LYS A 771 16.21 3.16 12.43
CA LYS A 771 15.52 1.99 11.85
C LYS A 771 15.27 2.17 10.36
N LYS A 772 14.90 3.39 9.95
CA LYS A 772 14.78 3.74 8.53
C LYS A 772 16.13 3.62 7.81
N PHE A 773 17.20 4.18 8.37
CA PHE A 773 18.54 4.10 7.79
C PHE A 773 19.02 2.65 7.62
N ILE A 774 18.84 1.80 8.63
CA ILE A 774 19.14 0.34 8.56
C ILE A 774 18.36 -0.32 7.42
N GLY A 775 17.05 -0.06 7.31
CA GLY A 775 16.23 -0.59 6.22
C GLY A 775 16.76 -0.18 4.84
N GLU A 776 17.17 1.08 4.68
CA GLU A 776 17.66 1.61 3.40
C GLU A 776 19.05 1.06 3.02
N ILE A 777 19.99 0.90 3.97
CA ILE A 777 21.32 0.33 3.68
C ILE A 777 21.23 -1.17 3.35
N ILE A 778 20.33 -1.91 4.00
CA ILE A 778 20.07 -3.32 3.67
C ILE A 778 19.41 -3.44 2.30
N ALA A 779 18.41 -2.62 1.99
CA ALA A 779 17.76 -2.62 0.67
C ALA A 779 18.74 -2.24 -0.46
N TRP A 780 19.61 -1.25 -0.22
CA TRP A 780 20.67 -0.88 -1.17
C TRP A 780 21.67 -2.02 -1.37
N SER A 781 22.18 -2.61 -0.29
CA SER A 781 23.18 -3.69 -0.39
C SER A 781 22.60 -4.98 -0.99
N SER A 782 21.32 -5.28 -0.76
CA SER A 782 20.59 -6.37 -1.42
C SER A 782 20.47 -6.17 -2.92
N LYS A 783 20.18 -4.94 -3.36
CA LYS A 783 19.98 -4.60 -4.77
C LYS A 783 21.29 -4.51 -5.57
N PHE A 784 22.34 -3.93 -4.97
CA PHE A 784 23.59 -3.61 -5.67
C PHE A 784 24.78 -4.49 -5.23
N GLY A 785 24.60 -5.36 -4.25
CA GLY A 785 25.61 -6.30 -3.75
C GLY A 785 25.46 -7.73 -4.25
N GLU A 786 26.30 -8.61 -3.72
CA GLU A 786 26.34 -10.03 -4.09
C GLU A 786 25.27 -10.86 -3.37
N TYR A 787 24.87 -10.42 -2.17
CA TYR A 787 23.97 -11.13 -1.29
C TYR A 787 22.53 -10.60 -1.45
N PRO A 788 21.57 -11.41 -1.97
CA PRO A 788 20.21 -10.96 -2.22
C PRO A 788 19.43 -10.60 -0.95
N ALA A 789 19.86 -11.10 0.22
CA ALA A 789 19.27 -10.77 1.51
C ALA A 789 19.83 -9.48 2.13
N GLY A 790 20.89 -8.89 1.56
CA GLY A 790 21.65 -7.78 2.15
C GLY A 790 23.09 -8.18 2.48
N ASP A 791 23.98 -7.19 2.60
CA ASP A 791 25.40 -7.42 2.92
C ASP A 791 25.61 -7.91 4.37
N THR A 792 26.46 -8.91 4.54
CA THR A 792 26.68 -9.62 5.80
C THR A 792 27.33 -8.76 6.89
N ASP A 793 28.21 -7.81 6.53
CA ASP A 793 28.84 -6.91 7.50
C ASP A 793 27.83 -5.88 8.02
N LEU A 794 26.97 -5.37 7.13
CA LEU A 794 25.88 -4.45 7.50
C LEU A 794 24.87 -5.15 8.43
N HIS A 795 24.50 -6.39 8.12
CA HIS A 795 23.65 -7.22 8.98
C HIS A 795 24.29 -7.48 10.34
N HIS A 796 25.57 -7.85 10.39
CA HIS A 796 26.28 -8.10 11.63
C HIS A 796 26.30 -6.87 12.55
N VAL A 797 26.66 -5.69 12.02
CA VAL A 797 26.76 -4.48 12.85
C VAL A 797 25.37 -4.00 13.30
N ALA A 798 24.35 -4.04 12.43
CA ALA A 798 22.99 -3.70 12.83
C ALA A 798 22.46 -4.64 13.92
N GLY A 799 22.66 -5.95 13.74
CA GLY A 799 22.25 -6.96 14.71
C GLY A 799 22.97 -6.85 16.05
N SER A 800 24.28 -6.57 16.05
CA SER A 800 25.06 -6.37 17.27
C SER A 800 24.60 -5.13 18.06
N LEU A 801 24.25 -4.03 17.37
CA LEU A 801 23.68 -2.84 18.02
C LEU A 801 22.34 -3.16 18.68
N TYR A 802 21.44 -3.88 17.99
CA TYR A 802 20.18 -4.32 18.58
C TYR A 802 20.37 -5.27 19.77
N ALA A 803 21.37 -6.16 19.69
CA ALA A 803 21.69 -7.08 20.79
C ALA A 803 22.21 -6.34 22.04
N GLU A 804 23.05 -5.32 21.87
CA GLU A 804 23.53 -4.45 22.96
C GLU A 804 22.38 -3.68 23.64
N GLU A 805 21.30 -3.44 22.90
CA GLU A 805 20.12 -2.69 23.34
C GLU A 805 18.98 -3.57 23.86
N HIS A 806 19.20 -4.89 23.95
CA HIS A 806 18.20 -5.88 24.34
C HIS A 806 16.96 -5.94 23.40
N ASP A 807 17.08 -5.50 22.14
CA ASP A 807 16.04 -5.68 21.11
C ASP A 807 16.25 -7.02 20.38
N ALA A 808 15.90 -8.10 21.07
CA ALA A 808 16.25 -9.45 20.64
C ALA A 808 15.62 -9.87 19.29
N TYR A 809 14.38 -9.44 19.01
CA TYR A 809 13.69 -9.80 17.77
C TYR A 809 14.33 -9.17 16.53
N GLU A 810 14.71 -7.90 16.60
CA GLU A 810 15.41 -7.24 15.49
C GLU A 810 16.86 -7.73 15.40
N ALA A 811 17.52 -7.98 16.54
CA ALA A 811 18.86 -8.57 16.58
C ALA A 811 18.90 -9.95 15.89
N GLU A 812 17.99 -10.86 16.23
CA GLU A 812 17.85 -12.19 15.61
C GLU A 812 17.76 -12.10 14.08
N ARG A 813 16.85 -11.24 13.59
CA ARG A 813 16.60 -11.06 12.16
C ARG A 813 17.85 -10.65 11.39
N HIS A 814 18.69 -9.82 11.99
CA HIS A 814 19.92 -9.33 11.37
C HIS A 814 21.10 -10.29 11.56
N LEU A 815 21.32 -10.82 12.76
CA LEU A 815 22.47 -11.68 13.09
C LEU A 815 22.46 -12.99 12.30
N VAL A 816 21.28 -13.55 12.02
CA VAL A 816 21.15 -14.79 11.21
C VAL A 816 21.68 -14.62 9.78
N LEU A 817 21.68 -13.40 9.26
CA LEU A 817 22.18 -13.03 7.94
C LEU A 817 23.55 -12.32 7.99
N GLY A 818 24.19 -12.29 9.16
CA GLY A 818 25.43 -11.57 9.38
C GLY A 818 26.70 -12.36 9.02
N THR A 819 27.82 -11.92 9.57
CA THR A 819 29.13 -12.58 9.42
C THR A 819 29.26 -13.83 10.31
N LYS A 820 30.39 -14.53 10.20
CA LYS A 820 30.74 -15.68 11.06
C LYS A 820 30.70 -15.38 12.56
N ASP A 821 30.93 -14.13 12.96
CA ASP A 821 30.97 -13.70 14.36
C ASP A 821 29.56 -13.46 14.93
N SER A 822 28.55 -13.32 14.06
CA SER A 822 27.15 -13.06 14.45
C SER A 822 26.52 -14.22 15.24
N ALA A 823 26.98 -15.45 15.00
CA ALA A 823 26.52 -16.62 15.74
C ALA A 823 26.89 -16.55 17.22
N GLU A 824 28.07 -16.00 17.52
CA GLU A 824 28.52 -15.79 18.89
C GLU A 824 27.71 -14.71 19.61
N VAL A 825 27.44 -13.59 18.92
CA VAL A 825 26.61 -12.51 19.45
C VAL A 825 25.19 -13.01 19.74
N LEU A 826 24.58 -13.71 18.78
CA LEU A 826 23.23 -14.26 18.94
C LEU A 826 23.15 -15.24 20.11
N ALA A 827 24.09 -16.18 20.20
CA ALA A 827 24.10 -17.17 21.27
C ALA A 827 24.26 -16.54 22.66
N LYS A 828 25.11 -15.53 22.80
CA LYS A 828 25.30 -14.79 24.05
C LYS A 828 24.05 -14.01 24.42
N MET A 829 23.43 -13.31 23.47
CA MET A 829 22.21 -12.54 23.68
C MET A 829 21.07 -13.44 24.17
N GLU A 830 20.82 -14.55 23.49
CA GLU A 830 19.78 -15.53 23.86
C GLU A 830 20.06 -16.17 25.22
N TYR A 831 21.33 -16.39 25.56
CA TYR A 831 21.70 -16.89 26.88
C TYR A 831 21.48 -15.86 27.98
N VAL A 832 21.79 -14.59 27.74
CA VAL A 832 21.48 -13.49 28.67
C VAL A 832 19.97 -13.37 28.87
N TRP A 833 19.19 -13.48 27.79
CA TRP A 833 17.73 -13.41 27.86
C TRP A 833 17.14 -14.59 28.63
N TYR A 834 17.65 -15.80 28.40
CA TYR A 834 17.30 -16.99 29.18
C TYR A 834 17.50 -16.78 30.69
N LYS A 835 18.55 -16.07 31.12
CA LYS A 835 18.82 -15.87 32.56
C LYS A 835 17.76 -15.05 33.28
N GLU A 836 16.89 -14.36 32.54
CA GLU A 836 15.75 -13.63 33.08
C GLU A 836 14.47 -14.49 33.15
N ASP A 837 14.52 -15.72 32.64
CA ASP A 837 13.40 -16.67 32.56
C ASP A 837 13.63 -17.91 33.43
N ASP A 838 12.65 -18.80 33.50
CA ASP A 838 12.71 -20.02 34.28
C ASP A 838 13.75 -21.02 33.71
N SER A 839 14.47 -21.72 34.60
CA SER A 839 15.56 -22.64 34.22
C SER A 839 15.17 -23.75 33.22
N HIS A 840 13.91 -24.18 33.23
CA HIS A 840 13.39 -25.20 32.31
C HIS A 840 13.20 -24.69 30.87
N THR A 841 13.19 -23.37 30.66
CA THR A 841 13.02 -22.73 29.33
C THR A 841 14.31 -22.63 28.53
N ALA A 842 15.47 -22.95 29.12
CA ALA A 842 16.78 -22.94 28.45
C ALA A 842 16.79 -23.56 27.03
N PRO A 843 16.11 -24.69 26.76
CA PRO A 843 16.05 -25.26 25.41
C PRO A 843 15.32 -24.39 24.39
N LEU A 844 14.37 -23.55 24.82
CA LEU A 844 13.60 -22.66 23.96
C LEU A 844 14.50 -21.55 23.40
N TYR A 845 15.25 -20.87 24.26
CA TYR A 845 16.22 -19.84 23.87
C TYR A 845 17.37 -20.41 23.03
N ALA A 846 17.87 -21.61 23.39
CA ALA A 846 18.83 -22.32 22.54
C ALA A 846 18.25 -22.59 21.13
N ALA A 847 16.98 -22.98 21.02
CA ALA A 847 16.33 -23.22 19.73
C ALA A 847 16.15 -21.93 18.91
N ARG A 848 15.90 -20.78 19.55
CA ARG A 848 15.85 -19.47 18.89
C ARG A 848 17.18 -19.09 18.23
N ALA A 849 18.31 -19.45 18.85
CA ALA A 849 19.62 -19.26 18.23
C ALA A 849 19.90 -20.30 17.11
N ILE A 850 19.44 -21.53 17.26
CA ILE A 850 19.83 -22.67 16.39
C ILE A 850 18.97 -22.79 15.14
N PHE A 851 17.64 -22.79 15.27
CA PHE A 851 16.73 -23.07 14.15
C PHE A 851 16.83 -22.04 13.03
N PRO A 852 16.90 -20.72 13.27
CA PRO A 852 17.03 -19.77 12.18
C PRO A 852 18.28 -20.01 11.32
N TYR A 853 19.42 -20.37 11.92
CA TYR A 853 20.62 -20.73 11.17
C TYR A 853 20.44 -22.01 10.33
N LEU A 854 19.73 -23.01 10.85
CA LEU A 854 19.39 -24.21 10.07
C LEU A 854 18.43 -23.88 8.91
N LEU A 855 17.46 -22.99 9.11
CA LEU A 855 16.50 -22.60 8.08
C LEU A 855 17.16 -21.81 6.94
N VAL A 856 18.26 -21.11 7.20
CA VAL A 856 19.07 -20.46 6.15
C VAL A 856 20.19 -21.35 5.61
N GLY A 857 20.30 -22.60 6.06
CA GLY A 857 21.30 -23.56 5.59
C GLY A 857 22.66 -23.48 6.28
N ASN A 858 22.86 -22.62 7.27
CA ASN A 858 24.16 -22.36 7.92
C ASN A 858 24.39 -23.28 9.14
N VAL A 859 24.78 -24.52 8.86
CA VAL A 859 25.02 -25.55 9.89
C VAL A 859 26.20 -25.18 10.80
N ARG A 860 27.20 -24.45 10.28
CA ARG A 860 28.36 -23.99 11.06
C ARG A 860 27.92 -23.04 12.19
N ALA A 861 27.15 -22.01 11.85
CA ALA A 861 26.65 -21.06 12.83
C ALA A 861 25.72 -21.72 13.86
N ALA A 862 24.84 -22.61 13.42
CA ALA A 862 23.96 -23.38 14.31
C ALA A 862 24.75 -24.21 15.35
N ASN A 863 25.85 -24.87 14.92
CA ASN A 863 26.74 -25.60 15.84
C ASN A 863 27.48 -24.65 16.80
N THR A 864 27.94 -23.50 16.33
CA THR A 864 28.55 -22.48 17.19
C THR A 864 27.57 -22.01 18.27
N CYS A 865 26.32 -21.72 17.91
CA CYS A 865 25.30 -21.30 18.88
C CYS A 865 25.02 -22.37 19.93
N TYR A 866 24.84 -23.63 19.51
CA TYR A 866 24.66 -24.74 20.43
C TYR A 866 25.83 -24.89 21.41
N ARG A 867 27.07 -24.91 20.90
CA ARG A 867 28.27 -25.07 21.71
C ARG A 867 28.42 -23.95 22.73
N LEU A 868 28.24 -22.70 22.31
CA LEU A 868 28.36 -21.55 23.19
C LEU A 868 27.26 -21.55 24.26
N PHE A 869 26.00 -21.75 23.87
CA PHE A 869 24.88 -21.78 24.81
C PHE A 869 25.03 -22.93 25.83
N ALA A 870 25.36 -24.13 25.38
CA ALA A 870 25.59 -25.28 26.26
C ALA A 870 26.84 -25.10 27.15
N SER A 871 27.83 -24.33 26.70
CA SER A 871 29.00 -23.97 27.52
C SER A 871 28.62 -23.02 28.63
N SER A 872 27.99 -21.89 28.29
CA SER A 872 27.53 -20.91 29.26
C SER A 872 26.57 -21.53 30.28
N LEU A 873 25.63 -22.38 29.84
CA LEU A 873 24.67 -23.05 30.73
C LEU A 873 25.37 -23.97 31.75
N SER A 874 26.36 -24.75 31.30
CA SER A 874 27.12 -25.66 32.15
C SER A 874 28.01 -24.91 33.15
N ASP A 875 28.62 -23.81 32.72
CA ASP A 875 29.54 -23.02 33.55
C ASP A 875 28.78 -22.28 34.67
N ASP A 876 27.61 -21.74 34.37
CA ASP A 876 26.74 -21.07 35.34
C ASP A 876 26.02 -22.05 36.28
N ASN A 877 25.76 -23.30 35.84
CA ASN A 877 24.94 -24.28 36.57
C ASN A 877 25.69 -25.59 36.84
N LYS A 878 26.69 -25.54 37.74
CA LYS A 878 27.51 -26.72 38.12
C LYS A 878 26.72 -27.90 38.71
N GLY A 879 25.47 -27.67 39.14
CA GLY A 879 24.57 -28.70 39.68
C GLY A 879 23.69 -29.42 38.64
N LEU A 880 23.72 -29.03 37.36
CA LEU A 880 22.78 -29.49 36.33
C LEU A 880 23.05 -30.94 35.83
N GLY A 881 24.09 -31.60 36.34
CA GLY A 881 24.42 -32.99 36.01
C GLY A 881 24.77 -33.20 34.54
N VAL A 882 25.82 -32.55 34.04
CA VAL A 882 26.22 -32.61 32.62
C VAL A 882 27.08 -33.84 32.33
N GLN A 883 26.83 -34.52 31.22
CA GLN A 883 27.66 -35.62 30.72
C GLN A 883 28.25 -35.22 29.36
N ASP A 884 29.57 -35.17 29.26
CA ASP A 884 30.27 -34.97 27.99
C ASP A 884 30.34 -36.30 27.23
N VAL A 885 29.77 -36.32 26.03
CA VAL A 885 29.83 -37.45 25.10
C VAL A 885 30.69 -37.01 23.91
N SER A 886 31.96 -37.39 23.93
CA SER A 886 32.88 -37.16 22.82
C SER A 886 32.92 -38.37 21.89
N SER A 887 33.00 -38.10 20.59
CA SER A 887 33.18 -39.09 19.54
C SER A 887 34.23 -38.61 18.54
N ASN A 888 34.76 -39.50 17.68
CA ASN A 888 35.75 -39.13 16.65
C ASN A 888 35.27 -38.04 15.67
N SER A 889 33.97 -37.72 15.65
CA SER A 889 33.35 -36.78 14.71
C SER A 889 32.69 -35.55 15.34
N ALA A 890 32.44 -35.54 16.65
CA ALA A 890 31.77 -34.43 17.34
C ALA A 890 31.76 -34.59 18.86
N ASP A 891 31.77 -33.46 19.57
CA ASP A 891 31.58 -33.36 21.02
C ASP A 891 30.15 -32.88 21.32
N LEU A 892 29.42 -33.64 22.15
CA LEU A 892 28.04 -33.35 22.53
C LEU A 892 27.88 -33.41 24.04
N ARG A 893 27.26 -32.38 24.62
CA ARG A 893 26.84 -32.38 26.03
C ARG A 893 25.43 -32.90 26.19
N ILE A 894 25.25 -33.81 27.14
CA ILE A 894 23.93 -34.34 27.53
C ILE A 894 23.54 -33.78 28.89
N PHE A 895 22.34 -33.22 28.95
CA PHE A 895 21.70 -32.62 30.11
C PHE A 895 20.48 -33.46 30.50
N PRO A 896 20.59 -34.39 31.47
CA PRO A 896 19.50 -35.29 31.85
C PRO A 896 18.21 -34.57 32.25
N GLY A 897 18.32 -33.39 32.87
CA GLY A 897 17.19 -32.55 33.25
C GLY A 897 16.57 -31.71 32.12
N LEU A 898 17.20 -31.65 30.94
CA LEU A 898 16.77 -30.81 29.82
C LEU A 898 16.66 -31.63 28.52
N PRO A 899 15.58 -32.41 28.35
CA PRO A 899 15.43 -33.33 27.22
C PRO A 899 15.43 -32.62 25.86
N LEU A 900 14.81 -31.44 25.75
CA LEU A 900 14.77 -30.67 24.51
C LEU A 900 16.14 -30.09 24.11
N LEU A 901 17.03 -29.81 25.06
CA LEU A 901 18.38 -29.36 24.74
C LEU A 901 19.22 -30.51 24.15
N ASN A 902 19.04 -31.72 24.68
CA ASN A 902 19.61 -32.94 24.11
C ASN A 902 19.09 -33.20 22.69
N PHE A 903 17.80 -32.97 22.47
CA PHE A 903 17.19 -33.07 21.15
C PHE A 903 17.88 -32.14 20.14
N LEU A 904 18.09 -30.86 20.48
CA LEU A 904 18.75 -29.90 19.59
C LEU A 904 20.17 -30.32 19.21
N GLY A 905 20.97 -30.79 20.18
CA GLY A 905 22.32 -31.27 19.91
C GLY A 905 22.35 -32.54 19.06
N LEU A 906 21.46 -33.51 19.32
CA LEU A 906 21.32 -34.72 18.51
C LEU A 906 20.78 -34.43 17.10
N LEU A 907 19.92 -33.42 16.96
CA LEU A 907 19.43 -32.96 15.66
C LEU A 907 20.57 -32.41 14.80
N LEU A 908 21.47 -31.60 15.38
CA LEU A 908 22.65 -31.11 14.69
C LEU A 908 23.56 -32.25 14.21
N LEU A 909 23.77 -33.29 15.03
CA LEU A 909 24.50 -34.49 14.62
C LEU A 909 23.80 -35.28 13.51
N ALA A 910 22.47 -35.41 13.58
CA ALA A 910 21.69 -36.07 12.54
C ALA A 910 21.84 -35.33 11.19
N ILE A 911 21.81 -33.99 11.22
CA ILE A 911 22.00 -33.12 10.06
C ILE A 911 23.41 -33.29 9.49
N GLN A 912 24.45 -33.23 10.32
CA GLN A 912 25.85 -33.43 9.89
C GLN A 912 26.05 -34.80 9.20
N ARG A 913 25.39 -35.84 9.69
CA ARG A 913 25.46 -37.20 9.12
C ARG A 913 24.54 -37.41 7.92
N GLY A 914 23.61 -36.48 7.64
CA GLY A 914 22.60 -36.62 6.59
C GLY A 914 21.76 -37.90 6.72
N ALA A 915 21.50 -38.35 7.95
CA ALA A 915 20.89 -39.65 8.25
C ALA A 915 19.36 -39.53 8.53
N PRO A 916 18.48 -39.77 7.54
CA PRO A 916 17.03 -39.56 7.68
C PRO A 916 16.38 -40.49 8.72
N ASP A 917 16.91 -41.71 8.90
CA ASP A 917 16.37 -42.65 9.88
C ASP A 917 16.72 -42.24 11.31
N ALA A 918 17.90 -41.65 11.52
CA ALA A 918 18.27 -41.06 12.81
C ALA A 918 17.37 -39.88 13.17
N TYR A 919 17.03 -39.02 12.20
CA TYR A 919 16.09 -37.92 12.38
C TYR A 919 14.68 -38.41 12.76
N LYS A 920 14.15 -39.42 12.07
CA LYS A 920 12.83 -40.02 12.39
C LYS A 920 12.80 -40.65 13.78
N GLN A 921 13.85 -41.40 14.15
CA GLN A 921 13.97 -41.99 15.48
C GLN A 921 14.07 -40.91 16.56
N LEU A 922 14.76 -39.81 16.29
CA LEU A 922 14.88 -38.68 17.19
C LEU A 922 13.52 -38.01 17.43
N LEU A 923 12.76 -37.72 16.36
CA LEU A 923 11.41 -37.18 16.48
C LEU A 923 10.48 -38.13 17.25
N ALA A 924 10.53 -39.44 16.97
CA ALA A 924 9.71 -40.41 17.68
C ALA A 924 10.03 -40.45 19.18
N LYS A 925 11.31 -40.40 19.55
CA LYS A 925 11.77 -40.45 20.94
C LYS A 925 11.38 -39.20 21.73
N TYR A 926 11.50 -38.01 21.12
CA TYR A 926 11.23 -36.73 21.78
C TYR A 926 9.83 -36.17 21.48
N SER A 927 8.95 -36.93 20.82
CA SER A 927 7.60 -36.49 20.45
C SER A 927 6.79 -35.92 21.63
N PRO A 928 6.80 -36.50 22.85
CA PRO A 928 6.07 -35.93 23.98
C PRO A 928 6.56 -34.53 24.35
N ASN A 929 7.89 -34.34 24.40
CA ASN A 929 8.49 -33.05 24.74
C ASN A 929 8.30 -32.01 23.63
N ILE A 930 8.35 -32.42 22.37
CA ILE A 930 8.13 -31.51 21.22
C ILE A 930 6.67 -31.08 21.14
N SER A 931 5.72 -31.98 21.47
CA SER A 931 4.29 -31.64 21.43
C SER A 931 3.86 -30.58 22.44
N GLU A 932 4.63 -30.39 23.52
CA GLU A 932 4.43 -29.30 24.48
C GLU A 932 4.84 -27.94 23.90
N VAL A 933 5.63 -27.91 22.82
CA VAL A 933 6.15 -26.69 22.17
C VAL A 933 5.63 -26.60 20.73
N SER A 934 4.40 -26.10 20.57
CA SER A 934 3.70 -26.02 19.28
C SER A 934 4.47 -25.24 18.19
N ALA A 935 5.32 -24.29 18.60
CA ALA A 935 6.09 -23.41 17.73
C ALA A 935 7.19 -24.11 16.90
N TRP A 936 7.60 -25.34 17.24
CA TRP A 936 8.73 -26.02 16.57
C TRP A 936 8.32 -26.85 15.35
N SER A 937 7.03 -27.15 15.21
CA SER A 937 6.48 -28.03 14.18
C SER A 937 6.89 -27.62 12.76
N GLU A 938 6.66 -26.36 12.40
CA GLU A 938 6.97 -25.84 11.07
C GLU A 938 8.49 -25.81 10.79
N ALA A 939 9.30 -25.38 11.77
CA ALA A 939 10.75 -25.35 11.63
C ALA A 939 11.31 -26.75 11.40
N LEU A 940 10.84 -27.74 12.15
CA LEU A 940 11.27 -29.13 12.03
C LEU A 940 10.85 -29.74 10.69
N GLU A 941 9.66 -29.42 10.17
CA GLU A 941 9.23 -29.82 8.83
C GLU A 941 10.15 -29.27 7.73
N ILE A 942 10.54 -28.00 7.83
CA ILE A 942 11.47 -27.38 6.86
C ILE A 942 12.85 -28.06 6.95
N ILE A 943 13.35 -28.29 8.17
CA ILE A 943 14.63 -28.98 8.41
C ILE A 943 14.58 -30.42 7.85
N ALA A 944 13.47 -31.13 8.03
CA ALA A 944 13.24 -32.48 7.48
C ALA A 944 13.38 -32.48 5.96
N GLU A 945 12.81 -31.46 5.30
CA GLU A 945 12.87 -31.31 3.86
C GLU A 945 14.27 -30.89 3.37
N MET A 946 14.89 -29.90 4.01
CA MET A 946 16.18 -29.31 3.60
C MET A 946 17.37 -30.28 3.76
N TYR A 947 17.44 -30.99 4.87
CA TYR A 947 18.62 -31.79 5.23
C TYR A 947 18.42 -33.29 5.01
N PHE A 948 17.18 -33.76 5.04
CA PHE A 948 16.87 -35.20 4.96
C PHE A 948 16.01 -35.59 3.75
N GLY A 949 15.49 -34.62 2.99
CA GLY A 949 14.63 -34.87 1.83
C GLY A 949 13.27 -35.50 2.18
N ILE A 950 12.85 -35.39 3.44
CA ILE A 950 11.56 -35.89 3.91
C ILE A 950 10.50 -34.87 3.53
N SER A 951 9.65 -35.20 2.55
CA SER A 951 8.61 -34.30 2.07
C SER A 951 7.54 -34.06 3.14
N ARG A 952 7.12 -32.80 3.33
CA ARG A 952 6.02 -32.45 4.24
C ARG A 952 4.76 -33.29 3.95
N PRO A 953 4.08 -33.81 4.99
CA PRO A 953 2.72 -34.32 4.84
C PRO A 953 1.82 -33.23 4.22
N ARG A 954 0.86 -33.62 3.38
CA ARG A 954 -0.13 -32.67 2.86
C ARG A 954 -0.86 -32.05 4.05
N GLN A 955 -0.89 -30.72 4.13
CA GLN A 955 -1.78 -30.00 5.05
C GLN A 955 -3.20 -30.45 4.70
N SER A 956 -3.83 -31.23 5.59
CA SER A 956 -5.22 -31.68 5.43
C SER A 956 -6.09 -30.44 5.35
N ASN A 957 -6.92 -30.36 4.30
CA ASN A 957 -7.98 -29.38 4.22
C ASN A 957 -9.24 -30.09 4.73
N PRO A 958 -9.72 -29.78 5.96
CA PRO A 958 -10.83 -30.49 6.58
C PRO A 958 -12.10 -30.46 5.73
N LEU A 959 -12.26 -29.41 4.92
CA LEU A 959 -13.40 -29.21 4.05
C LEU A 959 -13.33 -30.12 2.81
N MET A 960 -12.13 -30.40 2.27
CA MET A 960 -11.92 -31.36 1.18
C MET A 960 -12.04 -32.81 1.65
N ASP A 961 -11.60 -33.12 2.88
CA ASP A 961 -11.78 -34.45 3.47
C ASP A 961 -13.25 -34.71 3.80
N MET A 962 -13.98 -33.70 4.28
CA MET A 962 -15.42 -33.78 4.54
C MET A 962 -16.24 -33.87 3.23
N MET A 963 -15.88 -33.11 2.19
CA MET A 963 -16.49 -33.22 0.87
C MET A 963 -16.18 -34.57 0.18
N GLY A 964 -14.97 -35.11 0.36
CA GLY A 964 -14.60 -36.45 -0.12
C GLY A 964 -15.39 -37.57 0.56
N SER A 965 -15.73 -37.39 1.84
CA SER A 965 -16.58 -38.33 2.59
C SER A 965 -18.06 -38.25 2.21
N LEU A 966 -18.57 -37.09 1.80
CA LEU A 966 -20.00 -36.88 1.55
C LEU A 966 -20.47 -37.39 0.16
N PHE A 967 -19.56 -37.50 -0.80
CA PHE A 967 -19.86 -37.88 -2.20
C PHE A 967 -19.38 -39.30 -2.57
N GLY A 968 -19.39 -40.20 -1.59
CA GLY A 968 -18.73 -41.52 -1.60
C GLY A 968 -18.66 -42.30 -2.94
N GLY A 969 -17.43 -42.67 -3.30
CA GLY A 969 -17.08 -43.74 -4.23
C GLY A 969 -15.69 -44.28 -3.89
N ALA A 970 -15.60 -45.61 -3.76
CA ALA A 970 -14.51 -46.36 -3.13
C ALA A 970 -13.09 -46.18 -3.74
N GLY A 971 -12.10 -46.54 -2.92
CA GLY A 971 -10.68 -46.26 -3.11
C GLY A 971 -10.03 -46.81 -4.39
N GLY A 972 -9.02 -46.05 -4.85
CA GLY A 972 -8.01 -46.52 -5.79
C GLY A 972 -7.61 -45.49 -6.83
N GLY A 973 -6.43 -44.86 -6.66
CA GLY A 973 -5.75 -44.14 -7.74
C GLY A 973 -5.08 -42.84 -7.30
N GLY A 974 -3.83 -42.94 -6.84
CA GLY A 974 -3.01 -41.79 -6.46
C GLY A 974 -2.86 -40.77 -7.60
N ALA A 975 -3.20 -39.52 -7.31
CA ALA A 975 -2.88 -38.39 -8.20
C ALA A 975 -1.35 -38.21 -8.30
N PRO A 976 -0.79 -37.84 -9.46
CA PRO A 976 0.65 -37.67 -9.62
C PRO A 976 1.16 -36.55 -8.71
N GLN A 977 2.19 -36.88 -7.95
CA GLN A 977 2.93 -36.01 -7.06
C GLN A 977 3.40 -34.75 -7.81
N GLN A 978 2.78 -33.59 -7.53
CA GLN A 978 3.31 -32.30 -7.94
C GLN A 978 4.67 -32.11 -7.24
N ARG A 979 5.76 -32.17 -8.00
CA ARG A 979 7.10 -31.81 -7.50
C ARG A 979 7.05 -30.36 -7.04
N ARG A 980 7.10 -30.17 -5.72
CA ARG A 980 7.39 -28.89 -5.07
C ARG A 980 8.79 -28.41 -5.51
N PRO A 981 9.08 -27.10 -5.43
CA PRO A 981 10.41 -26.59 -5.73
C PRO A 981 11.41 -27.39 -4.92
N ALA A 982 12.47 -27.89 -5.55
CA ALA A 982 13.53 -28.53 -4.79
C ALA A 982 14.06 -27.50 -3.79
N THR A 983 13.76 -27.68 -2.49
CA THR A 983 14.68 -27.26 -1.45
C THR A 983 16.04 -27.79 -1.89
N ARG A 984 17.00 -26.88 -2.08
CA ARG A 984 18.37 -27.28 -2.40
C ARG A 984 18.77 -28.19 -1.24
N ARG A 985 18.98 -29.48 -1.52
CA ARG A 985 19.60 -30.39 -0.56
C ARG A 985 20.92 -29.73 -0.18
N VAL A 986 21.06 -29.33 1.07
CA VAL A 986 22.34 -28.83 1.56
C VAL A 986 23.25 -30.06 1.54
N GLU A 987 24.27 -30.05 0.68
CA GLU A 987 25.28 -31.11 0.69
C GLU A 987 25.97 -31.08 2.06
N ALA A 988 26.32 -32.25 2.61
CA ALA A 988 27.03 -32.31 3.88
C ALA A 988 28.30 -31.44 3.79
N PRO A 989 28.63 -30.63 4.83
CA PRO A 989 29.71 -29.66 4.73
C PRO A 989 31.04 -30.34 4.37
N ALA A 990 31.78 -29.73 3.44
CA ALA A 990 33.17 -30.08 3.17
C ALA A 990 34.05 -29.67 4.36
N ALA A 991 35.21 -30.32 4.49
CA ALA A 991 36.20 -30.06 5.54
C ALA A 991 36.58 -28.57 5.64
N GLU A 992 37.02 -28.15 6.84
CA GLU A 992 37.37 -26.78 7.21
C GLU A 992 38.08 -26.01 6.08
N GLY A 993 37.51 -24.87 5.67
CA GLY A 993 38.22 -23.88 4.87
C GLY A 993 37.47 -23.28 3.67
N LEU A 994 36.28 -23.78 3.30
CA LEU A 994 35.49 -23.18 2.21
C LEU A 994 33.99 -23.22 2.55
N ASP A 995 33.44 -22.06 2.96
CA ASP A 995 32.02 -21.74 2.83
C ASP A 995 31.83 -20.21 2.79
#